data_AF-A0AAD9V355-F1
#
_entry.id   AF-A0AAD9V355-F1
#
_cell.length_a   1.000
_cell.length_b   1.000
_cell.length_c   1.000
_cell.angle_alpha   90.00
_cell.angle_beta   90.00
_cell.angle_gamma   90.00
#
_symmetry.space_group_name_H-M   'P 1'
#
loop_
_entity.id
_entity.type
_entity.pdbx_description
1 polymer ?
#
loop_
_entity_poly.entity_id
_entity_poly.type
_entity_poly.pdbx_seq_one_letter_code
_entity_poly.pdbx_strand_id
1 'polypeptide(L)'
;MKWLEWRRLTVEILCVFHWHKLRTRNNICSCPLPTHSATLSSTPIPERLYRVFDEEGRNMPSYRPGTRWCTSCRRDADKTFSSKEEYQTPKKRKMEHTFSRTADLNTTECKTKSASKPWFNKNSHSLDNFPELVEKFQLALHRHYNTGRRSLYQPDELKSFCQIHSPHLYDILLISITRVDGRPTQKNHSELQQQRVVVLLHTLPYFSSQKTCSFQKELSAFLDSHGTSRSRLNSGPVFGYGTSPRTKDRHKKTIQANWKQMTHMKVKEAIQHKYLIVSLLDDFHNIYTIRTPTDLKLSLATHMVSSLLDIFVPVPHAIPLPDDKTKAHSQVTVVINGTQQTCRGGIVPANTNKILKTGMSQFKTSYMEQLPQQFCTLKPKDTRKHLQHFKIYSGLAHEELKTLKSCVLKFKSKDDYRTALDNIFQTCPDLIQYLKSYVIPAPGDWSTWYYQKKIIAQENSSNSPYLSLIPEQGPLHVSLNAQEDLYKDIFAMELPKKPKPFRVQLLLMSALFGWLMIRDKIIGKFDSCKDIEYTCILHILDEVVPLAFFHYAAIFEGGNLQMYSETMFRFLALFIVWDRRHYDKSTLSMLSDLIHQKLNFEKYYEMKKRFTTLITEVKVEIWHSLLRSRVQAHHKAQEIHEKAHFLMGSESGRNFEDSLTRPYSRGASDKDLTLVAGKAAECLLAIFLQIAKKIGKSKEIRLIILKIQLFCHNLDTEFNNNPCIWVVPQTSNTKKKWFFLHSFQQKRDDKALPLAYKGLQKDYSKKTDENVGCDLMEACQCTYSSSNKLKRLACFHVFHEKCLEENEGRCPKCTSFLMSKTAQLTKSFNEGLLSTSSSPGVSEESMPSDASLDDDSVTHNNPKDSPYYTSEEWQREIILMLLSTQFMYTSHHNNPVVLLLQIVQLSNNQF
;
A
#
# COMPACT_ATOMS: atom_id res chain seq x y z
N MET A 1 -25.77 -24.59 5.00
CA MET A 1 -26.56 -23.92 6.06
C MET A 1 -26.24 -24.50 7.44
N LYS A 2 -25.19 -23.99 8.11
CA LYS A 2 -24.87 -24.24 9.53
C LYS A 2 -23.77 -23.25 10.02
N TRP A 3 -23.88 -21.99 9.59
CA TRP A 3 -22.96 -20.89 9.96
C TRP A 3 -23.63 -19.86 10.90
N LEU A 4 -24.82 -20.16 11.43
CA LEU A 4 -25.63 -19.23 12.23
C LEU A 4 -25.71 -19.56 13.74
N GLU A 5 -25.16 -20.69 14.21
CA GLU A 5 -25.35 -21.11 15.62
C GLU A 5 -24.14 -20.92 16.55
N TRP A 6 -22.96 -20.51 16.06
CA TRP A 6 -21.77 -20.30 16.93
C TRP A 6 -21.60 -18.87 17.50
N ARG A 7 -22.67 -18.05 17.45
CA ARG A 7 -22.68 -16.67 18.01
C ARG A 7 -23.29 -16.55 19.41
N ARG A 8 -23.54 -17.65 20.10
CA ARG A 8 -24.07 -17.65 21.48
C ARG A 8 -23.02 -18.20 22.43
N LEU A 9 -22.76 -17.42 23.50
CA LEU A 9 -21.93 -17.71 24.69
C LEU A 9 -20.44 -17.35 24.49
N THR A 10 -19.85 -16.29 25.03
CA THR A 10 -20.22 -15.32 26.09
C THR A 10 -19.46 -14.01 25.84
N VAL A 11 -20.11 -13.04 25.18
CA VAL A 11 -19.92 -11.61 25.48
C VAL A 11 -20.90 -11.32 26.60
N GLU A 12 -20.41 -10.80 27.72
CA GLU A 12 -21.31 -10.14 28.66
C GLU A 12 -21.94 -8.92 27.96
N ILE A 13 -23.21 -9.14 27.61
CA ILE A 13 -24.33 -8.20 27.53
C ILE A 13 -24.44 -7.32 26.29
N LEU A 14 -24.79 -7.94 25.15
CA LEU A 14 -25.66 -7.31 24.14
C LEU A 14 -26.38 -8.39 23.32
N CYS A 15 -27.72 -8.41 23.34
CA CYS A 15 -28.48 -9.40 22.59
C CYS A 15 -28.32 -9.17 21.07
N VAL A 16 -28.29 -10.26 20.28
CA VAL A 16 -28.13 -10.23 18.81
C VAL A 16 -29.10 -9.25 18.14
N PHE A 17 -30.28 -9.08 18.73
CA PHE A 17 -31.31 -8.17 18.26
C PHE A 17 -30.91 -6.69 18.38
N HIS A 18 -30.29 -6.28 19.50
CA HIS A 18 -29.74 -4.95 19.69
C HIS A 18 -28.51 -4.67 18.81
N TRP A 19 -27.69 -5.71 18.55
CA TRP A 19 -26.55 -5.62 17.62
C TRP A 19 -26.97 -5.34 16.17
N HIS A 20 -28.03 -5.99 15.69
CA HIS A 20 -28.57 -5.71 14.35
C HIS A 20 -29.17 -4.30 14.23
N LYS A 21 -29.83 -3.82 15.30
CA LYS A 21 -30.40 -2.48 15.37
C LYS A 21 -29.36 -1.36 15.43
N LEU A 22 -28.14 -1.61 15.90
CA LEU A 22 -27.01 -0.64 15.86
C LEU A 22 -26.61 -0.25 14.43
N ARG A 23 -26.89 -1.10 13.43
CA ARG A 23 -26.56 -0.86 12.02
C ARG A 23 -27.67 -0.17 11.23
N THR A 24 -28.85 0.03 11.82
CA THR A 24 -29.98 0.74 11.20
C THR A 24 -30.23 2.07 11.90
N ARG A 25 -30.52 3.16 11.16
CA ARG A 25 -30.91 4.45 11.75
C ARG A 25 -32.17 4.27 12.61
N ASN A 26 -32.02 4.19 13.94
CA ASN A 26 -33.15 4.12 14.87
C ASN A 26 -33.62 5.53 15.23
N ASN A 27 -34.71 5.97 14.61
CA ASN A 27 -35.34 7.28 14.86
C ASN A 27 -36.47 7.21 15.90
N ILE A 28 -36.49 6.19 16.76
CA ILE A 28 -37.54 5.99 17.77
C ILE A 28 -36.93 5.73 19.15
N CYS A 29 -37.71 5.94 20.20
CA CYS A 29 -37.31 5.65 21.58
C CYS A 29 -37.56 4.19 21.90
N SER A 30 -36.52 3.48 22.36
CA SER A 30 -36.54 2.06 22.71
C SER A 30 -36.57 1.83 24.23
N CYS A 31 -37.30 2.67 24.96
CA CYS A 31 -37.50 2.53 26.40
C CYS A 31 -38.95 2.09 26.66
N PRO A 32 -39.24 1.08 27.49
CA PRO A 32 -40.59 0.58 27.71
C PRO A 32 -41.41 1.42 28.71
N LEU A 33 -41.19 2.74 28.74
CA LEU A 33 -41.99 3.66 29.55
C LEU A 33 -43.23 4.11 28.75
N PRO A 34 -44.39 4.29 29.41
CA PRO A 34 -45.63 4.66 28.71
C PRO A 34 -45.63 6.08 28.13
N THR A 35 -44.76 6.96 28.63
CA THR A 35 -44.71 8.37 28.24
C THR A 35 -43.36 8.74 27.59
N HIS A 36 -43.43 9.31 26.39
CA HIS A 36 -42.26 9.70 25.60
C HIS A 36 -42.27 11.17 25.23
N SER A 37 -41.12 11.82 25.36
CA SER A 37 -40.88 13.15 24.77
C SER A 37 -40.62 13.06 23.26
N ALA A 38 -40.96 14.10 22.50
CA ALA A 38 -40.74 14.15 21.06
C ALA A 38 -39.25 14.19 20.65
N THR A 39 -38.36 14.56 21.57
CA THR A 39 -36.92 14.74 21.26
C THR A 39 -36.10 13.53 21.70
N LEU A 40 -35.33 12.97 20.75
CA LEU A 40 -34.36 11.90 21.03
C LEU A 40 -33.09 12.43 21.70
N SER A 41 -32.62 11.72 22.71
CA SER A 41 -31.35 12.02 23.38
C SER A 41 -30.17 11.90 22.42
N SER A 42 -29.18 12.77 22.54
CA SER A 42 -27.90 12.63 21.82
C SER A 42 -27.08 11.42 22.31
N THR A 43 -27.27 11.02 23.58
CA THR A 43 -26.61 9.86 24.18
C THR A 43 -27.45 8.59 24.00
N PRO A 44 -26.83 7.45 23.61
CA PRO A 44 -27.53 6.17 23.51
C PRO A 44 -27.99 5.67 24.90
N ILE A 45 -28.90 4.71 24.91
CA ILE A 45 -29.26 3.95 26.11
C ILE A 45 -28.01 3.18 26.56
N PRO A 46 -27.57 3.31 27.83
CA PRO A 46 -26.40 2.57 28.32
C PRO A 46 -26.66 1.06 28.41
N GLU A 47 -25.65 0.26 28.10
CA GLU A 47 -25.76 -1.22 27.96
C GLU A 47 -26.40 -1.91 29.17
N ARG A 48 -26.13 -1.40 30.38
CA ARG A 48 -26.70 -1.90 31.65
C ARG A 48 -28.23 -1.90 31.71
N LEU A 49 -28.92 -1.12 30.87
CA LEU A 49 -30.39 -1.03 30.83
C LEU A 49 -31.01 -1.94 29.76
N TYR A 50 -30.23 -2.53 28.85
CA TYR A 50 -30.79 -3.29 27.73
C TYR A 50 -31.56 -4.53 28.18
N ARG A 51 -31.03 -5.27 29.16
CA ARG A 51 -31.69 -6.47 29.69
C ARG A 51 -33.03 -6.11 30.34
N VAL A 52 -33.01 -5.12 31.24
CA VAL A 52 -34.22 -4.61 31.91
C VAL A 52 -35.27 -4.10 30.91
N PHE A 53 -34.86 -3.38 29.87
CA PHE A 53 -35.81 -2.87 28.87
C PHE A 53 -36.41 -3.98 28.02
N ASP A 54 -35.63 -5.00 27.66
CA ASP A 54 -36.11 -6.15 26.91
C ASP A 54 -37.04 -7.05 27.75
N GLU A 55 -36.77 -7.20 29.04
CA GLU A 55 -37.61 -7.95 29.98
C GLU A 55 -38.97 -7.28 30.16
N GLU A 56 -38.97 -5.97 30.46
CA GLU A 56 -40.20 -5.19 30.66
C GLU A 56 -40.97 -4.97 29.36
N GLY A 57 -40.24 -4.79 28.24
CA GLY A 57 -40.81 -4.58 26.93
C GLY A 57 -41.34 -5.85 26.26
N ARG A 58 -41.02 -7.05 26.77
CA ARG A 58 -41.40 -8.35 26.16
C ARG A 58 -42.92 -8.50 26.00
N ASN A 59 -43.69 -7.91 26.91
CA ASN A 59 -45.15 -7.98 26.93
C ASN A 59 -45.83 -6.69 26.40
N MET A 60 -45.07 -5.73 25.87
CA MET A 60 -45.61 -4.48 25.31
C MET A 60 -45.60 -4.53 23.78
N PRO A 61 -46.76 -4.57 23.10
CA PRO A 61 -46.83 -4.64 21.63
C PRO A 61 -46.14 -3.46 20.92
N SER A 62 -46.08 -2.30 21.59
CA SER A 62 -45.45 -1.06 21.12
C SER A 62 -43.94 -1.02 21.35
N TYR A 63 -43.38 -1.91 22.17
CA TYR A 63 -41.94 -1.94 22.42
C TYR A 63 -41.17 -2.41 21.19
N ARG A 64 -40.07 -1.71 20.91
CA ARG A 64 -39.14 -2.02 19.82
C ARG A 64 -37.72 -1.87 20.38
N PRO A 65 -36.97 -2.97 20.55
CA PRO A 65 -35.59 -2.89 21.02
C PRO A 65 -34.72 -2.02 20.11
N GLY A 66 -33.77 -1.32 20.70
CA GLY A 66 -32.92 -0.36 20.01
C GLY A 66 -32.06 0.46 20.96
N THR A 67 -31.15 1.26 20.41
CA THR A 67 -30.08 1.93 21.18
C THR A 67 -30.35 3.40 21.50
N ARG A 68 -31.50 3.92 21.07
CA ARG A 68 -31.89 5.33 21.21
C ARG A 68 -33.07 5.44 22.18
N TRP A 69 -33.09 6.50 22.96
CA TRP A 69 -34.19 6.87 23.86
C TRP A 69 -34.45 8.36 23.80
N CYS A 70 -35.66 8.76 24.17
CA CYS A 70 -36.03 10.16 24.27
C CYS A 70 -35.51 10.79 25.57
N THR A 71 -35.51 12.13 25.61
CA THR A 71 -34.95 12.88 26.75
C THR A 71 -35.68 12.66 28.08
N SER A 72 -37.00 12.41 28.07
CA SER A 72 -37.76 12.05 29.28
C SER A 72 -37.38 10.65 29.76
N CYS A 73 -37.42 9.64 28.88
CA CYS A 73 -37.02 8.28 29.22
C CYS A 73 -35.59 8.20 29.76
N ARG A 74 -34.67 9.02 29.24
CA ARG A 74 -33.31 9.13 29.79
C ARG A 74 -33.27 9.54 31.26
N ARG A 75 -34.13 10.48 31.65
CA ARG A 75 -34.16 11.04 33.00
C ARG A 75 -34.80 10.07 33.98
N ASP A 76 -35.84 9.39 33.53
CA ASP A 76 -36.73 8.64 34.43
C ASP A 76 -36.39 7.16 34.54
N ALA A 77 -35.72 6.58 33.53
CA ALA A 77 -35.44 5.14 33.47
C ALA A 77 -34.70 4.60 34.70
N ASP A 78 -33.60 5.23 35.14
CA ASP A 78 -32.86 4.73 36.30
C ASP A 78 -33.70 4.78 37.57
N LYS A 79 -34.60 5.76 37.71
CA LYS A 79 -35.51 5.86 38.85
C LYS A 79 -36.58 4.75 38.78
N THR A 80 -37.21 4.58 37.63
CA THR A 80 -38.32 3.65 37.44
C THR A 80 -37.90 2.19 37.45
N PHE A 81 -36.71 1.87 36.93
CA PHE A 81 -36.22 0.50 36.80
C PHE A 81 -35.22 0.09 37.89
N SER A 82 -34.91 0.99 38.84
CA SER A 82 -33.95 0.71 39.94
C SER A 82 -34.29 -0.49 40.82
N SER A 83 -35.57 -0.85 40.93
CA SER A 83 -36.06 -1.97 41.74
C SER A 83 -36.17 -3.29 40.97
N LYS A 84 -35.81 -3.32 39.68
CA LYS A 84 -35.91 -4.53 38.84
C LYS A 84 -34.72 -5.45 39.06
N GLU A 85 -34.97 -6.76 39.07
CA GLU A 85 -33.97 -7.79 39.40
C GLU A 85 -32.78 -7.78 38.44
N GLU A 86 -33.01 -7.47 37.16
CA GLU A 86 -31.95 -7.37 36.14
C GLU A 86 -31.26 -6.00 36.09
N TYR A 87 -31.63 -5.04 36.94
CA TYR A 87 -31.07 -3.69 36.93
C TYR A 87 -29.68 -3.65 37.53
N GLN A 88 -28.69 -3.33 36.69
CA GLN A 88 -27.32 -3.11 37.13
C GLN A 88 -27.10 -1.66 37.52
N THR A 89 -26.62 -1.44 38.75
CA THR A 89 -26.38 -0.09 39.28
C THR A 89 -25.29 0.64 38.48
N PRO A 90 -25.43 1.98 38.27
CA PRO A 90 -24.41 2.74 37.57
C PRO A 90 -23.08 2.74 38.36
N LYS A 91 -21.97 2.37 37.71
CA LYS A 91 -20.63 2.54 38.29
C LYS A 91 -20.35 4.04 38.49
N LYS A 92 -20.28 4.51 39.74
CA LYS A 92 -19.87 5.89 40.07
C LYS A 92 -18.45 6.13 39.57
N ARG A 93 -18.28 6.93 38.51
CA ARG A 93 -17.00 7.60 38.28
C ARG A 93 -16.79 8.57 39.44
N LYS A 94 -15.65 8.50 40.13
CA LYS A 94 -15.17 9.63 40.94
C LYS A 94 -14.96 10.80 39.99
N MET A 95 -15.98 11.65 39.87
CA MET A 95 -15.82 13.01 39.39
C MET A 95 -15.33 13.82 40.58
N GLU A 96 -14.07 14.27 40.51
CA GLU A 96 -13.70 15.48 41.22
C GLU A 96 -14.54 16.61 40.61
N HIS A 97 -15.63 16.92 41.29
CA HIS A 97 -16.44 18.09 41.01
C HIS A 97 -15.72 19.31 41.58
N THR A 98 -15.28 20.19 40.70
CA THR A 98 -15.42 21.63 40.95
C THR A 98 -15.85 22.27 39.65
N PHE A 99 -17.16 22.48 39.54
CA PHE A 99 -17.77 23.38 38.57
C PHE A 99 -18.47 24.46 39.40
N SER A 100 -18.16 25.72 39.14
CA SER A 100 -19.15 26.78 39.30
C SER A 100 -18.96 27.84 38.22
N ARG A 101 -19.97 27.81 37.35
CA ARG A 101 -20.58 28.87 36.53
C ARG A 101 -20.17 30.32 36.82
N THR A 102 -20.01 31.01 35.71
CA THR A 102 -20.22 32.45 35.47
C THR A 102 -21.42 33.04 36.22
N ALA A 103 -21.18 34.10 36.98
CA ALA A 103 -22.00 35.31 37.01
C ALA A 103 -21.17 36.47 37.57
N ASP A 104 -21.37 37.63 36.94
CA ASP A 104 -21.17 38.99 37.43
C ASP A 104 -19.75 39.58 37.54
N LEU A 105 -19.49 40.44 36.56
CA LEU A 105 -18.69 41.65 36.68
C LEU A 105 -19.01 42.37 38.00
N ASN A 106 -18.01 42.47 38.88
CA ASN A 106 -17.84 43.65 39.70
C ASN A 106 -16.36 43.81 40.07
N THR A 107 -15.85 44.99 39.72
CA THR A 107 -14.62 45.61 40.18
C THR A 107 -14.45 45.46 41.69
N THR A 108 -13.32 44.91 42.15
CA THR A 108 -12.73 45.26 43.45
C THR A 108 -11.24 44.92 43.46
N GLU A 109 -10.45 45.94 43.77
CA GLU A 109 -9.02 45.88 43.99
C GLU A 109 -8.66 44.82 45.04
N CYS A 110 -7.67 43.98 44.75
CA CYS A 110 -7.10 43.09 45.77
C CYS A 110 -5.66 43.52 46.09
N LYS A 111 -5.53 44.10 47.28
CA LYS A 111 -4.29 44.49 47.94
C LYS A 111 -3.36 43.29 48.12
N THR A 112 -2.09 43.54 47.88
CA THR A 112 -0.94 42.70 48.16
C THR A 112 -0.90 42.21 49.61
N LYS A 113 -0.68 40.90 49.80
CA LYS A 113 -0.05 40.37 51.02
C LYS A 113 1.10 39.43 50.63
N SER A 114 2.29 39.91 50.98
CA SER A 114 3.59 39.24 50.91
C SER A 114 3.66 38.03 51.83
N ALA A 115 4.10 36.90 51.28
CA ALA A 115 4.80 35.86 52.02
C ALA A 115 5.68 35.06 51.05
N SER A 116 6.86 35.59 50.73
CA SER A 116 7.92 34.89 50.00
C SER A 116 8.79 34.11 51.00
N LYS A 117 8.96 32.81 50.78
CA LYS A 117 10.18 32.08 51.15
C LYS A 117 11.01 31.89 49.87
N PRO A 118 12.28 32.30 49.83
CA PRO A 118 13.06 32.27 48.60
C PRO A 118 13.66 30.88 48.37
N TRP A 119 13.35 30.27 47.23
CA TRP A 119 14.12 29.15 46.70
C TRP A 119 14.69 29.52 45.33
N PHE A 120 15.75 30.34 45.35
CA PHE A 120 16.64 30.52 44.22
C PHE A 120 18.08 30.35 44.71
N ASN A 121 18.73 29.33 44.17
CA ASN A 121 20.12 29.04 44.44
C ASN A 121 20.98 30.18 43.85
N LYS A 122 21.94 30.68 44.63
CA LYS A 122 22.83 31.79 44.31
C LYS A 122 23.77 31.40 43.16
N ASN A 123 23.30 31.57 41.92
CA ASN A 123 24.09 31.74 40.69
C ASN A 123 23.18 32.16 39.51
N SER A 124 22.11 32.93 39.76
CA SER A 124 21.24 33.44 38.70
C SER A 124 21.76 34.79 38.20
N HIS A 125 22.22 34.85 36.95
CA HIS A 125 22.11 36.07 36.16
C HIS A 125 20.70 36.64 36.37
N SER A 126 20.60 37.87 36.87
CA SER A 126 19.34 38.34 37.44
C SER A 126 18.23 38.37 36.37
N LEU A 127 17.03 37.93 36.76
CA LEU A 127 15.83 38.06 35.93
C LEU A 127 15.49 39.53 35.62
N ASP A 128 16.13 40.49 36.29
CA ASP A 128 15.87 41.92 36.13
C ASP A 128 16.17 42.42 34.71
N ASN A 129 17.12 41.78 34.01
CA ASN A 129 17.49 42.13 32.64
C ASN A 129 16.71 41.33 31.57
N PHE A 130 15.76 40.47 31.96
CA PHE A 130 15.04 39.62 31.01
C PHE A 130 14.27 40.42 29.93
N PRO A 131 13.55 41.51 30.25
CA PRO A 131 12.87 42.32 29.23
C PRO A 131 13.85 42.90 28.19
N GLU A 132 15.01 43.40 28.64
CA GLU A 132 16.04 43.96 27.77
C GLU A 132 16.66 42.89 26.85
N LEU A 133 16.88 41.68 27.37
CA LEU A 133 17.36 40.54 26.59
C LEU A 133 16.36 40.14 25.51
N VAL A 134 15.06 40.13 25.82
CA VAL A 134 14.00 39.83 24.84
C VAL A 134 13.91 40.92 23.77
N GLU A 135 14.07 42.20 24.14
CA GLU A 135 14.05 43.32 23.18
C GLU A 135 15.25 43.28 22.22
N LYS A 136 16.47 43.09 22.74
CA LYS A 136 17.68 42.91 21.91
C LYS A 136 17.52 41.74 20.93
N PHE A 137 16.96 40.64 21.42
CA PHE A 137 16.70 39.45 20.60
C PHE A 137 15.66 39.74 19.53
N GLN A 138 14.57 40.44 19.87
CA GLN A 138 13.49 40.82 18.95
C GLN A 138 14.00 41.66 17.77
N LEU A 139 14.84 42.67 18.04
CA LEU A 139 15.43 43.51 17.01
C LEU A 139 16.36 42.70 16.09
N ALA A 140 17.20 41.83 16.66
CA ALA A 140 18.08 40.95 15.90
C ALA A 140 17.29 39.98 15.02
N LEU A 141 16.25 39.34 15.57
CA LEU A 141 15.40 38.40 14.87
C LEU A 141 14.64 39.08 13.72
N HIS A 142 14.14 40.30 13.94
CA HIS A 142 13.47 41.07 12.89
C HIS A 142 14.42 41.43 11.74
N ARG A 143 15.66 41.88 12.05
CA ARG A 143 16.67 42.16 11.03
C ARG A 143 17.05 40.90 10.25
N HIS A 144 17.26 39.77 10.93
CA HIS A 144 17.59 38.49 10.31
C HIS A 144 16.55 38.11 9.24
N TYR A 145 15.26 38.13 9.60
CA TYR A 145 14.20 37.78 8.66
C TYR A 145 13.95 38.81 7.56
N ASN A 146 14.16 40.11 7.82
CA ASN A 146 14.06 41.13 6.78
C ASN A 146 15.19 41.05 5.74
N THR A 147 16.34 40.50 6.10
CA THR A 147 17.46 40.27 5.15
C THR A 147 17.30 39.01 4.29
N GLY A 148 16.16 38.33 4.37
CA GLY A 148 15.89 37.12 3.60
C GLY A 148 16.71 35.90 4.04
N ARG A 149 17.26 35.92 5.26
CA ARG A 149 18.00 34.78 5.83
C ARG A 149 17.04 33.65 6.24
N ARG A 150 17.58 32.43 6.27
CA ARG A 150 16.85 31.19 6.58
C ARG A 150 16.16 31.19 7.95
N SER A 151 15.10 30.39 8.08
CA SER A 151 14.38 30.15 9.33
C SER A 151 15.25 29.53 10.42
N LEU A 152 15.14 30.05 11.66
CA LEU A 152 15.93 29.60 12.82
C LEU A 152 15.11 28.64 13.70
N TYR A 153 14.71 27.49 13.17
CA TYR A 153 13.88 26.52 13.91
C TYR A 153 14.67 25.38 14.55
N GLN A 154 15.92 25.19 14.14
CA GLN A 154 16.81 24.21 14.75
C GLN A 154 17.33 24.73 16.10
N PRO A 155 17.24 23.93 17.18
CA PRO A 155 17.68 24.35 18.51
C PRO A 155 19.12 24.88 18.57
N ASP A 156 20.07 24.18 17.92
CA ASP A 156 21.49 24.55 17.94
C ASP A 156 21.75 25.89 17.22
N GLU A 157 21.07 26.10 16.09
CA GLU A 157 21.18 27.33 15.32
C GLU A 157 20.61 28.53 16.08
N LEU A 158 19.42 28.36 16.67
CA LEU A 158 18.79 29.43 17.45
C LEU A 158 19.57 29.71 18.74
N LYS A 159 20.11 28.68 19.39
CA LYS A 159 20.97 28.84 20.57
C LYS A 159 22.21 29.67 20.22
N SER A 160 22.89 29.34 19.13
CA SER A 160 24.05 30.08 18.64
C SER A 160 23.68 31.54 18.31
N PHE A 161 22.53 31.75 17.68
CA PHE A 161 22.01 33.09 17.38
C PHE A 161 21.69 33.89 18.68
N CYS A 162 21.07 33.26 19.67
CA CYS A 162 20.83 33.85 20.99
C CYS A 162 22.14 34.24 21.68
N GLN A 163 23.16 33.37 21.65
CA GLN A 163 24.45 33.64 22.30
C GLN A 163 25.14 34.90 21.75
N ILE A 164 24.95 35.22 20.46
CA ILE A 164 25.53 36.41 19.83
C ILE A 164 24.73 37.67 20.19
N HIS A 165 23.39 37.59 20.16
CA HIS A 165 22.53 38.78 20.18
C HIS A 165 21.87 39.07 21.52
N SER A 166 21.62 38.04 22.34
CA SER A 166 21.08 38.11 23.70
C SER A 166 21.62 36.96 24.55
N PRO A 167 22.89 37.05 25.00
CA PRO A 167 23.54 36.01 25.78
C PRO A 167 22.69 35.58 26.97
N HIS A 168 22.74 34.29 27.31
CA HIS A 168 22.01 33.64 28.40
C HIS A 168 20.48 33.52 28.25
N LEU A 169 19.83 34.24 27.32
CA LEU A 169 18.37 34.20 27.15
C LEU A 169 17.85 32.77 26.87
N TYR A 170 18.55 32.03 26.01
CA TYR A 170 18.20 30.65 25.67
C TYR A 170 18.27 29.73 26.89
N ASP A 171 19.36 29.84 27.67
CA ASP A 171 19.59 28.99 28.84
C ASP A 171 18.62 29.32 29.98
N ILE A 172 18.30 30.60 30.19
CA ILE A 172 17.26 31.05 31.14
C ILE A 172 15.93 30.35 30.84
N LEU A 173 15.48 30.39 29.58
CA LEU A 173 14.22 29.76 29.18
C LEU A 173 14.28 28.24 29.30
N LEU A 174 15.39 27.62 28.89
CA LEU A 174 15.57 26.16 28.96
C LEU A 174 15.52 25.67 30.41
N ILE A 175 16.26 26.29 31.32
CA ILE A 175 16.27 25.97 32.75
C ILE A 175 14.86 26.15 33.33
N SER A 176 14.16 27.23 32.96
CA SER A 176 12.82 27.54 33.49
C SER A 176 11.76 26.50 33.13
N ILE A 177 11.91 25.78 32.01
CA ILE A 177 10.94 24.76 31.56
C ILE A 177 11.43 23.32 31.74
N THR A 178 12.66 23.14 32.24
CA THR A 178 13.25 21.83 32.52
C THR A 178 12.94 21.41 33.95
N ARG A 179 12.72 20.11 34.16
CA ARG A 179 12.40 19.58 35.49
C ARG A 179 13.59 19.76 36.46
N VAL A 180 13.26 20.06 37.71
CA VAL A 180 14.22 20.33 38.79
C VAL A 180 14.41 19.11 39.72
N ASP A 181 13.67 18.00 39.50
CA ASP A 181 13.53 16.88 40.45
C ASP A 181 14.67 15.83 40.41
N GLY A 182 15.81 16.12 39.78
CA GLY A 182 17.03 15.30 39.85
C GLY A 182 16.94 13.91 39.19
N ARG A 183 15.80 13.55 38.59
CA ARG A 183 15.64 12.27 37.87
C ARG A 183 16.35 12.33 36.52
N PRO A 184 16.96 11.23 36.05
CA PRO A 184 17.58 11.20 34.73
C PRO A 184 16.54 11.59 33.67
N THR A 185 16.78 12.71 32.99
CA THR A 185 15.90 13.16 31.93
C THR A 185 16.13 12.26 30.72
N GLN A 186 15.11 11.53 30.29
CA GLN A 186 15.19 10.75 29.05
C GLN A 186 15.61 11.69 27.90
N LYS A 187 16.51 11.23 27.02
CA LYS A 187 17.06 12.02 25.90
C LYS A 187 15.96 12.74 25.09
N ASN A 188 14.89 12.01 24.75
CA ASN A 188 13.73 12.54 24.03
C ASN A 188 13.02 13.70 24.75
N HIS A 189 13.05 13.75 26.07
CA HIS A 189 12.46 14.84 26.84
C HIS A 189 13.34 16.10 26.79
N SER A 190 14.67 15.96 26.84
CA SER A 190 15.59 17.09 26.71
C SER A 190 15.47 17.77 25.34
N GLU A 191 15.47 16.97 24.27
CA GLU A 191 15.30 17.46 22.88
C GLU A 191 13.96 18.20 22.71
N LEU A 192 12.87 17.68 23.29
CA LEU A 192 11.57 18.33 23.24
C LEU A 192 11.54 19.68 23.97
N GLN A 193 12.25 19.82 25.09
CA GLN A 193 12.33 21.10 25.80
C GLN A 193 13.11 22.13 25.00
N GLN A 194 14.20 21.73 24.35
CA GLN A 194 14.94 22.61 23.45
C GLN A 194 14.07 23.11 22.28
N GLN A 195 13.27 22.24 21.66
CA GLN A 195 12.27 22.64 20.65
C GLN A 195 11.22 23.62 21.21
N ARG A 196 10.79 23.44 22.46
CA ARG A 196 9.86 24.37 23.12
C ARG A 196 10.49 25.74 23.35
N VAL A 197 11.77 25.80 23.73
CA VAL A 197 12.51 27.07 23.85
C VAL A 197 12.53 27.81 22.50
N VAL A 198 12.75 27.09 21.39
CA VAL A 198 12.68 27.67 20.04
C VAL A 198 11.33 28.35 19.79
N VAL A 199 10.23 27.67 20.10
CA VAL A 199 8.87 28.22 19.92
C VAL A 199 8.64 29.43 20.83
N LEU A 200 9.08 29.38 22.09
CA LEU A 200 8.96 30.50 23.04
C LEU A 200 9.73 31.72 22.56
N LEU A 201 10.95 31.53 22.07
CA LEU A 201 11.79 32.60 21.54
C LEU A 201 11.22 33.23 20.26
N HIS A 202 10.38 32.53 19.49
CA HIS A 202 9.65 33.16 18.38
C HIS A 202 8.33 33.83 18.81
N THR A 203 7.78 33.42 19.95
CA THR A 203 6.47 33.89 20.42
C THR A 203 6.58 35.12 21.31
N LEU A 204 7.56 35.17 22.22
CA LEU A 204 7.75 36.33 23.12
C LEU A 204 8.02 37.63 22.33
N PRO A 205 8.97 37.68 21.37
CA PRO A 205 9.21 38.86 20.54
C PRO A 205 8.01 39.29 19.69
N TYR A 206 7.16 38.35 19.30
CA TYR A 206 5.97 38.63 18.51
C TYR A 206 4.94 39.45 19.31
N PHE A 207 4.80 39.18 20.61
CA PHE A 207 3.93 39.97 21.49
C PHE A 207 4.46 41.39 21.69
N SER A 208 5.78 41.58 21.74
CA SER A 208 6.39 42.91 21.75
C SER A 208 6.21 43.64 20.42
N SER A 209 6.34 42.93 19.29
CA SER A 209 6.11 43.48 17.97
C SER A 209 5.65 42.42 16.97
N GLN A 210 4.42 42.58 16.47
CA GLN A 210 3.86 41.71 15.43
C GLN A 210 4.59 41.83 14.06
N LYS A 211 5.57 42.73 13.93
CA LYS A 211 6.47 42.76 12.77
C LYS A 211 7.38 41.51 12.72
N THR A 212 7.63 40.88 13.86
CA THR A 212 8.44 39.65 14.01
C THR A 212 7.58 38.39 13.81
N CYS A 213 6.80 38.34 12.72
CA CYS A 213 5.74 37.33 12.55
C CYS A 213 6.05 36.19 11.58
N SER A 214 7.31 35.99 11.18
CA SER A 214 7.69 34.92 10.22
C SER A 214 7.23 33.55 10.71
N PHE A 215 7.52 33.22 11.98
CA PHE A 215 7.07 32.00 12.63
C PHE A 215 5.54 31.90 12.67
N GLN A 216 4.85 32.95 13.10
CA GLN A 216 3.39 32.95 13.22
C GLN A 216 2.70 32.82 11.85
N LYS A 217 3.28 33.36 10.76
CA LYS A 217 2.78 33.16 9.39
C LYS A 217 2.83 31.68 9.00
N GLU A 218 3.94 31.01 9.31
CA GLU A 218 4.14 29.60 8.98
C GLU A 218 3.29 28.67 9.84
N LEU A 219 3.26 28.88 11.16
CA LEU A 219 2.39 28.14 12.07
C LEU A 219 0.91 28.31 11.70
N SER A 220 0.48 29.54 11.34
CA SER A 220 -0.90 29.76 10.86
C SER A 220 -1.20 29.00 9.58
N ALA A 221 -0.26 28.99 8.64
CA ALA A 221 -0.44 28.32 7.36
C ALA A 221 -0.41 26.80 7.51
N PHE A 222 0.41 26.28 8.42
CA PHE A 222 0.44 24.89 8.87
C PHE A 222 -0.90 24.48 9.47
N LEU A 223 -1.41 25.22 10.48
CA LEU A 223 -2.69 24.92 11.13
C LEU A 223 -3.87 24.94 10.15
N ASP A 224 -3.90 25.91 9.25
CA ASP A 224 -4.87 26.02 8.17
C ASP A 224 -4.80 24.82 7.20
N SER A 225 -3.59 24.35 6.87
CA SER A 225 -3.41 23.16 6.03
C SER A 225 -3.92 21.86 6.70
N HIS A 226 -3.95 21.84 8.04
CA HIS A 226 -4.46 20.74 8.87
C HIS A 226 -5.94 20.88 9.23
N GLY A 227 -6.69 21.75 8.55
CA GLY A 227 -8.15 21.87 8.72
C GLY A 227 -8.58 22.72 9.91
N THR A 228 -7.70 23.55 10.45
CA THR A 228 -8.09 24.52 11.48
C THR A 228 -9.09 25.53 10.92
N SER A 229 -10.22 25.72 11.61
CA SER A 229 -11.27 26.63 11.16
C SER A 229 -10.79 28.09 11.12
N ARG A 230 -11.39 28.89 10.23
CA ARG A 230 -11.13 30.34 10.15
C ARG A 230 -11.38 31.04 11.49
N SER A 231 -12.41 30.63 12.23
CA SER A 231 -12.72 31.15 13.56
C SER A 231 -11.61 30.89 14.57
N ARG A 232 -10.98 29.71 14.53
CA ARG A 232 -9.82 29.42 15.38
C ARG A 232 -8.60 30.21 14.91
N LEU A 233 -8.31 30.25 13.61
CA LEU A 233 -7.20 31.05 13.08
C LEU A 233 -7.31 32.56 13.43
N ASN A 234 -8.53 33.09 13.53
CA ASN A 234 -8.77 34.47 13.94
C ASN A 234 -8.30 34.79 15.37
N SER A 235 -8.22 33.80 16.27
CA SER A 235 -7.68 34.03 17.62
C SER A 235 -6.15 33.91 17.68
N GLY A 236 -5.51 33.44 16.60
CA GLY A 236 -4.06 33.31 16.49
C GLY A 236 -3.28 34.58 16.85
N PRO A 237 -3.65 35.76 16.33
CA PRO A 237 -2.96 37.02 16.66
C PRO A 237 -2.97 37.37 18.14
N VAL A 238 -4.07 37.05 18.83
CA VAL A 238 -4.28 37.35 20.24
C VAL A 238 -3.48 36.39 21.12
N PHE A 239 -3.45 35.11 20.75
CA PHE A 239 -2.76 34.07 21.53
C PHE A 239 -1.31 33.81 21.07
N GLY A 240 -0.80 34.57 20.09
CA GLY A 240 0.59 34.49 19.62
C GLY A 240 0.94 33.27 18.77
N TYR A 241 -0.01 32.39 18.47
CA TYR A 241 0.20 31.21 17.63
C TYR A 241 -0.10 31.46 16.15
N GLY A 242 -0.52 32.67 15.77
CA GLY A 242 -0.80 32.96 14.37
C GLY A 242 -0.93 34.42 14.02
N THR A 243 -0.96 34.72 12.72
CA THR A 243 -1.23 36.07 12.19
C THR A 243 -2.68 36.19 11.75
N SER A 244 -3.13 37.42 11.45
CA SER A 244 -4.49 37.62 10.95
C SER A 244 -4.71 36.79 9.68
N PRO A 245 -5.88 36.18 9.47
CA PRO A 245 -6.06 35.30 8.31
C PRO A 245 -5.80 35.98 6.96
N ARG A 246 -6.01 37.30 6.85
CA ARG A 246 -5.62 38.10 5.67
C ARG A 246 -4.11 38.11 5.43
N THR A 247 -3.30 38.22 6.49
CA THR A 247 -1.82 38.18 6.41
C THR A 247 -1.34 36.81 5.97
N LYS A 248 -1.91 35.74 6.56
CA LYS A 248 -1.67 34.36 6.14
C LYS A 248 -2.05 34.12 4.68
N ASP A 249 -3.22 34.58 4.23
CA ASP A 249 -3.66 34.42 2.83
C ASP A 249 -2.71 35.16 1.85
N ARG A 250 -2.25 36.37 2.20
CA ARG A 250 -1.23 37.10 1.42
C ARG A 250 0.10 36.36 1.38
N HIS A 251 0.52 35.76 2.50
CA HIS A 251 1.74 34.96 2.55
C HIS A 251 1.65 33.73 1.64
N LYS A 252 0.52 32.99 1.66
CA LYS A 252 0.26 31.88 0.75
C LYS A 252 0.32 32.30 -0.72
N LYS A 253 -0.31 33.43 -1.08
CA LYS A 253 -0.26 33.99 -2.44
C LYS A 253 1.16 34.36 -2.87
N THR A 254 1.98 34.87 -1.96
CA THR A 254 3.39 35.22 -2.25
C THR A 254 4.21 33.96 -2.57
N ILE A 255 4.04 32.89 -1.79
CA ILE A 255 4.68 31.59 -2.04
C ILE A 255 4.25 31.05 -3.41
N GLN A 256 2.95 31.12 -3.73
CA GLN A 256 2.41 30.68 -5.01
C GLN A 256 2.96 31.48 -6.20
N ALA A 257 3.09 32.80 -6.06
CA ALA A 257 3.65 33.66 -7.11
C ALA A 257 5.12 33.32 -7.41
N ASN A 258 5.92 33.07 -6.36
CA ASN A 258 7.35 32.79 -6.50
C ASN A 258 7.67 31.34 -6.92
N TRP A 259 6.73 30.41 -6.74
CA TRP A 259 6.94 28.99 -7.02
C TRP A 259 7.38 28.70 -8.47
N LYS A 260 6.83 29.44 -9.46
CA LYS A 260 7.26 29.31 -10.86
C LYS A 260 8.75 29.66 -11.00
N GLN A 261 9.17 30.77 -10.44
CA GLN A 261 10.56 31.22 -10.50
C GLN A 261 11.51 30.22 -9.81
N MET A 262 11.11 29.65 -8.67
CA MET A 262 11.89 28.62 -7.97
C MET A 262 12.10 27.36 -8.82
N THR A 263 11.06 26.92 -9.52
CA THR A 263 11.13 25.82 -10.49
C THR A 263 12.18 26.11 -11.55
N HIS A 264 12.07 27.28 -12.20
CA HIS A 264 12.97 27.69 -13.26
C HIS A 264 14.43 27.72 -12.78
N MET A 265 14.68 28.28 -11.60
CA MET A 265 16.02 28.34 -11.01
C MET A 265 16.61 26.93 -10.82
N LYS A 266 15.83 25.98 -10.28
CA LYS A 266 16.31 24.61 -10.06
C LYS A 266 16.60 23.85 -11.35
N VAL A 267 15.77 24.04 -12.38
CA VAL A 267 16.03 23.40 -13.69
C VAL A 267 17.24 24.03 -14.36
N LYS A 268 17.44 25.36 -14.25
CA LYS A 268 18.66 26.02 -14.71
C LYS A 268 19.91 25.53 -13.99
N GLU A 269 19.83 25.36 -12.68
CA GLU A 269 20.89 24.76 -11.88
C GLU A 269 21.20 23.34 -12.37
N ALA A 270 20.16 22.53 -12.62
CA ALA A 270 20.31 21.19 -13.17
C ALA A 270 20.97 21.18 -14.57
N ILE A 271 20.68 22.19 -15.42
CA ILE A 271 21.37 22.35 -16.71
C ILE A 271 22.84 22.71 -16.50
N GLN A 272 23.13 23.69 -15.65
CA GLN A 272 24.47 24.21 -15.39
C GLN A 272 25.40 23.13 -14.80
N HIS A 273 24.89 22.40 -13.81
CA HIS A 273 25.64 21.39 -13.07
C HIS A 273 25.42 19.96 -13.59
N LYS A 274 24.60 19.81 -14.64
CA LYS A 274 24.29 18.52 -15.28
C LYS A 274 23.72 17.52 -14.28
N TYR A 275 22.72 17.91 -13.51
CA TYR A 275 22.04 17.03 -12.55
C TYR A 275 21.01 16.14 -13.22
N LEU A 276 20.88 14.89 -12.75
CA LEU A 276 19.84 13.98 -13.22
C LEU A 276 18.45 14.50 -12.82
N ILE A 277 17.50 14.42 -13.76
CA ILE A 277 16.08 14.68 -13.53
C ILE A 277 15.29 13.41 -13.84
N VAL A 278 14.37 13.03 -12.95
CA VAL A 278 13.36 11.99 -13.16
C VAL A 278 11.97 12.66 -13.20
N SER A 279 11.15 12.31 -14.19
CA SER A 279 9.80 12.87 -14.36
C SER A 279 8.75 11.89 -13.84
N LEU A 280 8.03 12.27 -12.79
CA LEU A 280 6.94 11.49 -12.23
C LEU A 280 5.62 12.15 -12.59
N LEU A 281 4.77 11.42 -13.30
CA LEU A 281 3.51 11.91 -13.82
C LEU A 281 2.45 10.89 -13.43
N ASP A 282 1.40 11.32 -12.75
CA ASP A 282 0.39 10.39 -12.26
C ASP A 282 -0.95 11.07 -11.98
N ASP A 283 -2.01 10.28 -11.98
CA ASP A 283 -3.37 10.74 -11.72
C ASP A 283 -3.61 11.00 -10.23
N PHE A 284 -4.40 12.02 -9.92
CA PHE A 284 -4.78 12.33 -8.54
C PHE A 284 -6.29 12.44 -8.44
N HIS A 285 -6.85 11.68 -7.50
CA HIS A 285 -8.28 11.57 -7.30
C HIS A 285 -8.68 12.07 -5.90
N ASN A 286 -9.55 13.08 -5.84
CA ASN A 286 -10.23 13.48 -4.59
C ASN A 286 -11.73 13.20 -4.70
N ILE A 287 -12.22 12.18 -3.98
CA ILE A 287 -13.46 11.46 -4.32
C ILE A 287 -14.74 12.02 -3.65
N TYR A 288 -14.71 13.10 -2.87
CA TYR A 288 -15.86 13.43 -2.01
C TYR A 288 -16.38 14.87 -2.05
N THR A 289 -16.80 15.41 -3.20
CA THR A 289 -17.67 16.60 -3.12
C THR A 289 -19.08 16.19 -2.69
N ILE A 290 -19.43 16.37 -1.41
CA ILE A 290 -20.82 16.28 -0.92
C ILE A 290 -21.61 17.40 -1.58
N ARG A 291 -22.65 17.06 -2.36
CA ARG A 291 -23.64 18.03 -2.87
C ARG A 291 -24.94 17.95 -2.08
N THR A 292 -25.63 19.09 -1.99
CA THR A 292 -26.99 19.19 -1.44
C THR A 292 -28.00 18.38 -2.28
N PRO A 293 -29.15 17.99 -1.71
CA PRO A 293 -30.06 16.94 -2.27
C PRO A 293 -30.75 17.24 -3.61
N THR A 294 -30.41 18.34 -4.28
CA THR A 294 -31.04 18.79 -5.54
C THR A 294 -30.47 18.10 -6.78
N ASP A 295 -29.31 17.45 -6.71
CA ASP A 295 -28.68 16.77 -7.85
C ASP A 295 -28.76 15.24 -7.73
N LEU A 296 -29.15 14.56 -8.81
CA LEU A 296 -29.27 13.08 -8.89
C LEU A 296 -27.93 12.30 -8.83
N LYS A 297 -26.78 12.98 -8.76
CA LYS A 297 -25.45 12.35 -8.60
C LYS A 297 -24.90 12.59 -7.20
N LEU A 298 -24.83 11.53 -6.39
CA LEU A 298 -24.46 11.55 -4.96
C LEU A 298 -22.97 11.89 -4.69
N SER A 299 -22.09 11.85 -5.69
CA SER A 299 -20.70 12.28 -5.58
C SER A 299 -20.09 12.64 -6.94
N LEU A 300 -19.18 13.61 -6.96
CA LEU A 300 -18.31 13.94 -8.10
C LEU A 300 -16.86 13.84 -7.61
N ALA A 301 -16.06 13.00 -8.27
CA ALA A 301 -14.64 12.96 -8.01
C ALA A 301 -13.96 14.13 -8.73
N THR A 302 -13.08 14.85 -8.02
CA THR A 302 -12.15 15.78 -8.64
C THR A 302 -10.98 14.96 -9.16
N HIS A 303 -10.85 14.90 -10.48
CA HIS A 303 -9.76 14.23 -11.18
C HIS A 303 -8.71 15.28 -11.57
N MET A 304 -7.47 15.04 -11.19
CA MET A 304 -6.33 15.90 -11.45
C MET A 304 -5.14 15.05 -11.88
N VAL A 305 -4.08 15.73 -12.26
CA VAL A 305 -2.78 15.16 -12.59
C VAL A 305 -1.73 15.88 -11.79
N SER A 306 -0.84 15.09 -11.20
CA SER A 306 0.37 15.59 -10.56
C SER A 306 1.54 15.40 -11.52
N SER A 307 2.33 16.46 -11.70
CA SER A 307 3.61 16.37 -12.41
C SER A 307 4.73 16.82 -11.49
N LEU A 308 5.67 15.91 -11.28
CA LEU A 308 6.76 16.08 -10.36
C LEU A 308 8.09 15.88 -11.09
N LEU A 309 9.02 16.81 -10.92
CA LEU A 309 10.40 16.64 -11.36
C LEU A 309 11.26 16.37 -10.13
N ASP A 310 11.90 15.22 -10.09
CA ASP A 310 12.84 14.84 -9.05
C ASP A 310 14.26 15.13 -9.54
N ILE A 311 14.95 16.08 -8.90
CA ILE A 311 16.26 16.58 -9.33
C ILE A 311 17.30 16.14 -8.30
N PHE A 312 18.27 15.33 -8.74
CA PHE A 312 19.28 14.73 -7.88
C PHE A 312 20.53 15.60 -7.78
N VAL A 313 20.84 16.09 -6.57
CA VAL A 313 21.95 17.03 -6.32
C VAL A 313 22.91 16.42 -5.28
N PRO A 314 24.24 16.41 -5.51
CA PRO A 314 24.94 16.75 -6.76
C PRO A 314 25.06 15.56 -7.74
N VAL A 315 24.70 14.35 -7.31
CA VAL A 315 24.79 13.11 -8.08
C VAL A 315 23.47 12.33 -7.96
N PRO A 316 23.07 11.55 -8.98
CA PRO A 316 23.77 11.30 -10.25
C PRO A 316 23.75 12.47 -11.24
N HIS A 317 24.66 12.43 -12.22
CA HIS A 317 24.68 13.39 -13.32
C HIS A 317 23.65 13.01 -14.41
N ALA A 318 23.23 14.02 -15.17
CA ALA A 318 22.34 13.90 -16.32
C ALA A 318 22.90 12.94 -17.38
N ILE A 319 22.02 12.16 -18.01
CA ILE A 319 22.41 11.24 -19.09
C ILE A 319 22.33 11.99 -20.42
N PRO A 320 23.45 12.19 -21.13
CA PRO A 320 23.40 12.83 -22.43
C PRO A 320 22.64 11.97 -23.43
N LEU A 321 21.96 12.61 -24.37
CA LEU A 321 21.40 11.92 -25.53
C LEU A 321 22.50 11.12 -26.26
N PRO A 322 22.15 9.99 -26.88
CA PRO A 322 23.08 9.28 -27.74
C PRO A 322 23.43 10.14 -28.97
N ASP A 323 24.63 9.95 -29.52
CA ASP A 323 25.11 10.70 -30.69
C ASP A 323 24.11 10.59 -31.85
N ASP A 324 23.61 9.38 -32.06
CA ASP A 324 22.43 9.10 -32.85
C ASP A 324 21.19 9.07 -31.96
N LYS A 325 20.43 10.18 -31.93
CA LYS A 325 19.20 10.33 -31.14
C LYS A 325 18.16 9.24 -31.40
N THR A 326 18.20 8.61 -32.58
CA THR A 326 17.27 7.53 -32.92
C THR A 326 17.45 6.29 -32.05
N LYS A 327 18.65 6.11 -31.45
CA LYS A 327 19.00 5.01 -30.56
C LYS A 327 18.48 5.16 -29.13
N ALA A 328 17.97 6.34 -28.74
CA ALA A 328 17.39 6.55 -27.43
C ALA A 328 16.21 5.61 -27.17
N HIS A 329 15.50 5.24 -28.23
CA HIS A 329 14.37 4.31 -28.22
C HIS A 329 14.60 3.17 -29.21
N SER A 330 14.00 2.01 -28.97
CA SER A 330 13.93 0.95 -29.96
C SER A 330 13.16 1.41 -31.21
N GLN A 331 13.48 0.84 -32.37
CA GLN A 331 12.75 1.07 -33.61
C GLN A 331 12.40 -0.26 -34.25
N VAL A 332 11.12 -0.45 -34.56
CA VAL A 332 10.60 -1.71 -35.12
C VAL A 332 9.68 -1.40 -36.28
N THR A 333 9.86 -2.07 -37.41
CA THR A 333 8.95 -1.98 -38.54
C THR A 333 7.68 -2.78 -38.26
N VAL A 334 6.52 -2.15 -38.41
CA VAL A 334 5.19 -2.74 -38.21
C VAL A 334 4.37 -2.52 -39.48
N VAL A 335 3.66 -3.54 -39.93
CA VAL A 335 2.73 -3.43 -41.06
C VAL A 335 1.33 -3.18 -40.53
N ILE A 336 0.77 -1.99 -40.78
CA ILE A 336 -0.59 -1.63 -40.39
C ILE A 336 -1.36 -1.31 -41.66
N ASN A 337 -2.48 -2.01 -41.88
CA ASN A 337 -3.32 -1.87 -43.08
C ASN A 337 -2.51 -1.94 -44.39
N GLY A 338 -1.54 -2.86 -44.46
CA GLY A 338 -0.68 -3.05 -45.64
C GLY A 338 0.47 -2.03 -45.77
N THR A 339 0.53 -1.00 -44.92
CA THR A 339 1.59 0.03 -44.96
C THR A 339 2.66 -0.27 -43.90
N GLN A 340 3.92 -0.27 -44.31
CA GLN A 340 5.05 -0.35 -43.36
C GLN A 340 5.22 0.98 -42.63
N GLN A 341 5.21 0.93 -41.30
CA GLN A 341 5.41 2.09 -40.43
C GLN A 341 6.50 1.78 -39.41
N THR A 342 7.28 2.79 -39.03
CA THR A 342 8.28 2.65 -37.97
C THR A 342 7.65 2.91 -36.61
N CYS A 343 7.64 1.91 -35.74
CA CYS A 343 7.19 2.00 -34.36
C CYS A 343 8.38 2.30 -33.45
N ARG A 344 8.46 3.53 -32.95
CA ARG A 344 9.47 3.95 -31.96
C ARG A 344 9.03 3.53 -30.55
N GLY A 345 9.95 2.93 -29.77
CA GLY A 345 9.67 2.43 -28.42
C GLY A 345 8.91 1.08 -28.38
N GLY A 346 8.77 0.42 -29.53
CA GLY A 346 8.14 -0.90 -29.65
C GLY A 346 9.03 -2.05 -29.18
N ILE A 347 8.42 -3.21 -28.95
CA ILE A 347 9.10 -4.45 -28.56
C ILE A 347 9.86 -5.00 -29.76
N VAL A 348 11.19 -5.13 -29.63
CA VAL A 348 12.05 -5.71 -30.67
C VAL A 348 11.89 -7.24 -30.70
N PRO A 349 11.43 -7.86 -31.81
CA PRO A 349 11.21 -9.32 -31.88
C PRO A 349 12.46 -10.16 -31.63
N ALA A 350 13.65 -9.70 -32.07
CA ALA A 350 14.90 -10.39 -31.80
C ALA A 350 15.22 -10.44 -30.29
N ASN A 351 14.90 -9.37 -29.56
CA ASN A 351 15.13 -9.31 -28.11
C ASN A 351 14.22 -10.29 -27.36
N THR A 352 12.97 -10.52 -27.81
CA THR A 352 12.06 -11.45 -27.12
C THR A 352 12.56 -12.89 -27.17
N ASN A 353 13.14 -13.32 -28.29
CA ASN A 353 13.81 -14.62 -28.38
C ASN A 353 14.97 -14.74 -27.39
N LYS A 354 15.78 -13.68 -27.24
CA LYS A 354 16.89 -13.64 -26.29
C LYS A 354 16.39 -13.68 -24.83
N ILE A 355 15.36 -12.89 -24.51
CA ILE A 355 14.71 -12.87 -23.19
C ILE A 355 14.23 -14.27 -22.81
N LEU A 356 13.52 -14.95 -23.72
CA LEU A 356 13.00 -16.28 -23.44
C LEU A 356 14.10 -17.32 -23.31
N LYS A 357 15.12 -17.33 -24.18
CA LYS A 357 16.24 -18.28 -24.07
C LYS A 357 16.97 -18.12 -22.74
N THR A 358 17.39 -16.89 -22.41
CA THR A 358 18.10 -16.60 -21.16
C THR A 358 17.22 -16.87 -19.94
N GLY A 359 16.01 -16.31 -19.91
CA GLY A 359 15.12 -16.46 -18.77
C GLY A 359 14.70 -17.92 -18.52
N MET A 360 14.38 -18.69 -19.57
CA MET A 360 14.06 -20.12 -19.40
C MET A 360 15.25 -20.94 -18.93
N SER A 361 16.48 -20.58 -19.31
CA SER A 361 17.69 -21.25 -18.81
C SER A 361 17.94 -20.99 -17.32
N GLN A 362 17.43 -19.87 -16.80
CA GLN A 362 17.49 -19.51 -15.38
C GLN A 362 16.26 -20.03 -14.62
N PHE A 363 15.14 -20.34 -15.28
CA PHE A 363 13.88 -20.81 -14.70
C PHE A 363 13.90 -22.30 -14.29
N LYS A 364 14.97 -22.73 -13.59
CA LYS A 364 15.24 -24.13 -13.24
C LYS A 364 14.68 -24.59 -11.90
N THR A 365 14.48 -23.69 -10.95
CA THR A 365 14.06 -23.97 -9.56
C THR A 365 13.08 -22.91 -9.11
N SER A 366 12.29 -23.18 -8.07
CA SER A 366 11.32 -22.19 -7.57
C SER A 366 12.01 -20.88 -7.17
N TYR A 367 11.24 -19.80 -7.10
CA TYR A 367 11.79 -18.50 -6.74
C TYR A 367 12.45 -18.54 -5.35
N MET A 368 11.83 -19.20 -4.36
CA MET A 368 12.45 -19.39 -3.04
C MET A 368 13.81 -20.07 -3.10
N GLU A 369 13.95 -21.14 -3.89
CA GLU A 369 15.18 -21.92 -3.97
C GLU A 369 16.32 -21.14 -4.65
N GLN A 370 16.00 -20.15 -5.50
CA GLN A 370 17.00 -19.30 -6.16
C GLN A 370 17.45 -18.12 -5.33
N LEU A 371 16.65 -17.71 -4.34
CA LEU A 371 17.02 -16.60 -3.49
C LEU A 371 18.26 -16.96 -2.66
N PRO A 372 19.18 -16.01 -2.43
CA PRO A 372 20.28 -16.21 -1.51
C PRO A 372 19.81 -16.70 -0.14
N GLN A 373 20.57 -17.59 0.51
CA GLN A 373 20.19 -18.26 1.75
C GLN A 373 19.68 -17.31 2.85
N GLN A 374 20.21 -16.10 2.90
CA GLN A 374 19.78 -15.05 3.83
C GLN A 374 18.28 -14.74 3.76
N PHE A 375 17.66 -14.82 2.57
CA PHE A 375 16.22 -14.60 2.37
C PHE A 375 15.39 -15.79 2.84
N CYS A 376 15.92 -17.00 2.73
CA CYS A 376 15.28 -18.22 3.19
C CYS A 376 15.31 -18.36 4.72
N THR A 377 16.24 -17.69 5.40
CA THR A 377 16.38 -17.70 6.87
C THR A 377 15.84 -16.43 7.54
N LEU A 378 15.12 -15.58 6.81
CA LEU A 378 14.57 -14.33 7.32
C LEU A 378 13.64 -14.57 8.51
N LYS A 379 13.89 -13.88 9.63
CA LYS A 379 13.02 -13.95 10.80
C LYS A 379 11.98 -12.83 10.72
N PRO A 380 10.73 -13.06 11.17
CA PRO A 380 9.68 -12.05 11.16
C PRO A 380 10.11 -10.72 11.82
N LYS A 381 10.86 -10.81 12.93
CA LYS A 381 11.41 -9.66 13.67
C LYS A 381 12.37 -8.76 12.87
N ASP A 382 13.01 -9.29 11.83
CA ASP A 382 14.06 -8.60 11.06
C ASP A 382 13.50 -7.87 9.82
N THR A 383 12.20 -8.02 9.53
CA THR A 383 11.55 -7.47 8.31
C THR A 383 10.82 -6.14 8.51
N ARG A 384 11.18 -5.41 9.57
CA ARG A 384 10.66 -4.09 9.93
C ARG A 384 10.67 -3.08 8.77
N LYS A 385 11.76 -3.07 7.99
CA LYS A 385 11.95 -2.16 6.83
C LYS A 385 11.01 -2.49 5.66
N HIS A 386 10.70 -3.78 5.42
CA HIS A 386 9.78 -4.17 4.33
C HIS A 386 8.36 -3.63 4.54
N LEU A 387 7.86 -3.63 5.78
CA LEU A 387 6.56 -3.06 6.12
C LEU A 387 6.51 -1.54 5.96
N GLN A 388 7.64 -0.84 6.07
CA GLN A 388 7.70 0.62 5.91
C GLN A 388 7.52 1.03 4.44
N HIS A 389 8.09 0.29 3.49
CA HIS A 389 7.98 0.61 2.05
C HIS A 389 6.53 0.60 1.52
N PHE A 390 5.68 -0.31 2.02
CA PHE A 390 4.27 -0.40 1.62
C PHE A 390 3.31 0.40 2.52
N LYS A 391 3.82 1.02 3.59
CA LYS A 391 3.09 2.01 4.38
C LYS A 391 3.30 3.38 3.75
N ILE A 392 2.66 3.61 2.60
CA ILE A 392 2.59 4.91 1.92
C ILE A 392 1.70 5.86 2.75
N TYR A 393 2.13 6.19 3.97
CA TYR A 393 1.46 7.12 4.88
C TYR A 393 2.48 8.02 5.57
N SER A 394 2.43 9.31 5.19
CA SER A 394 2.74 10.52 5.95
C SER A 394 4.07 10.67 6.73
N GLY A 395 5.03 9.73 6.65
CA GLY A 395 6.16 9.73 7.58
C GLY A 395 7.57 9.79 7.00
N LEU A 396 7.80 9.44 5.72
CA LEU A 396 9.17 9.17 5.23
C LEU A 396 9.59 9.94 3.96
N ALA A 397 8.75 10.80 3.39
CA ALA A 397 9.08 11.48 2.12
C ALA A 397 9.19 13.01 2.22
N HIS A 398 9.69 13.52 3.35
CA HIS A 398 9.87 14.96 3.47
C HIS A 398 11.23 15.44 2.93
N GLU A 399 12.27 14.61 2.92
CA GLU A 399 13.60 15.06 2.47
C GLU A 399 13.81 15.03 0.95
N GLU A 400 13.14 14.15 0.21
CA GLU A 400 13.44 13.90 -1.22
C GLU A 400 12.43 14.48 -2.23
N LEU A 401 11.34 15.11 -1.79
CA LEU A 401 10.30 15.62 -2.70
C LEU A 401 10.44 17.14 -2.94
N LYS A 402 11.12 17.51 -4.03
CA LYS A 402 11.16 18.89 -4.56
C LYS A 402 10.46 18.95 -5.91
N THR A 403 9.14 19.01 -5.93
CA THR A 403 8.37 18.83 -7.15
C THR A 403 7.39 19.96 -7.48
N LEU A 404 6.84 19.82 -8.67
CA LEU A 404 6.37 20.85 -9.55
C LEU A 404 4.84 20.75 -9.75
N LYS A 405 4.26 21.62 -10.58
CA LYS A 405 2.83 21.97 -10.68
C LYS A 405 1.83 20.80 -10.68
N SER A 406 0.62 21.05 -10.17
CA SER A 406 -0.58 20.22 -10.43
C SER A 406 -1.46 20.83 -11.52
N CYS A 407 -2.03 20.00 -12.40
CA CYS A 407 -3.00 20.40 -13.45
C CYS A 407 -4.28 19.56 -13.34
N VAL A 408 -5.43 20.06 -13.81
CA VAL A 408 -6.72 19.34 -13.72
C VAL A 408 -6.95 18.55 -15.00
N LEU A 409 -6.68 17.25 -14.99
CA LEU A 409 -6.84 16.34 -16.13
C LEU A 409 -7.30 14.96 -15.63
N LYS A 410 -7.94 14.16 -16.51
CA LYS A 410 -8.53 12.85 -16.16
C LYS A 410 -7.69 11.63 -16.53
N PHE A 411 -6.58 11.81 -17.26
CA PHE A 411 -5.63 10.74 -17.64
C PHE A 411 -6.25 9.44 -18.15
N LYS A 412 -7.20 9.53 -19.09
CA LYS A 412 -7.84 8.36 -19.71
C LYS A 412 -7.46 8.16 -21.17
N SER A 413 -6.66 9.06 -21.74
CA SER A 413 -6.36 9.09 -23.17
C SER A 413 -4.95 9.62 -23.44
N LYS A 414 -4.42 9.29 -24.62
CA LYS A 414 -3.14 9.84 -25.13
C LYS A 414 -3.12 11.37 -25.09
N ASP A 415 -4.24 12.00 -25.45
CA ASP A 415 -4.35 13.45 -25.55
C ASP A 415 -4.33 14.12 -24.18
N ASP A 416 -4.88 13.47 -23.14
CA ASP A 416 -4.74 13.95 -21.76
C ASP A 416 -3.27 13.97 -21.31
N TYR A 417 -2.53 12.89 -21.59
CA TYR A 417 -1.10 12.79 -21.26
C TYR A 417 -0.26 13.79 -22.05
N ARG A 418 -0.55 13.96 -23.36
CA ARG A 418 0.10 14.98 -24.18
C ARG A 418 -0.17 16.38 -23.64
N THR A 419 -1.42 16.68 -23.30
CA THR A 419 -1.83 17.96 -22.70
C THR A 419 -1.12 18.20 -21.36
N ALA A 420 -0.93 17.18 -20.53
CA ALA A 420 -0.16 17.33 -19.29
C ALA A 420 1.32 17.65 -19.58
N LEU A 421 1.95 16.94 -20.51
CA LEU A 421 3.33 17.20 -20.92
C LEU A 421 3.51 18.60 -21.50
N ASP A 422 2.60 19.03 -22.36
CA ASP A 422 2.61 20.37 -22.95
C ASP A 422 2.46 21.46 -21.88
N ASN A 423 1.57 21.25 -20.91
CA ASN A 423 1.42 22.15 -19.77
C ASN A 423 2.70 22.26 -18.92
N ILE A 424 3.46 21.16 -18.77
CA ILE A 424 4.74 21.16 -18.07
C ILE A 424 5.76 21.97 -18.86
N PHE A 425 5.89 21.71 -20.16
CA PHE A 425 6.82 22.40 -21.05
C PHE A 425 6.53 23.90 -21.15
N GLN A 426 5.25 24.30 -21.20
CA GLN A 426 4.84 25.70 -21.16
C GLN A 426 5.11 26.36 -19.80
N THR A 427 4.98 25.60 -18.71
CA THR A 427 5.24 26.11 -17.35
C THR A 427 6.73 26.28 -17.08
N CYS A 428 7.57 25.39 -17.62
CA CYS A 428 9.03 25.45 -17.47
C CYS A 428 9.75 25.23 -18.81
N PRO A 429 9.86 26.27 -19.65
CA PRO A 429 10.64 26.25 -20.89
C PRO A 429 12.10 25.80 -20.73
N ASP A 430 12.73 26.05 -19.59
CA ASP A 430 14.10 25.58 -19.31
C ASP A 430 14.18 24.04 -19.36
N LEU A 431 13.10 23.33 -19.06
CA LEU A 431 13.06 21.87 -19.19
C LEU A 431 13.20 21.44 -20.65
N ILE A 432 12.64 22.18 -21.60
CA ILE A 432 12.83 21.90 -23.04
C ILE A 432 14.32 22.07 -23.39
N GLN A 433 14.98 23.09 -22.83
CA GLN A 433 16.43 23.27 -23.03
C GLN A 433 17.23 22.09 -22.47
N TYR A 434 16.88 21.60 -21.28
CA TYR A 434 17.49 20.38 -20.72
C TYR A 434 17.29 19.16 -21.64
N LEU A 435 16.06 18.95 -22.12
CA LEU A 435 15.69 17.80 -22.97
C LEU A 435 16.36 17.83 -24.36
N LYS A 436 16.90 18.97 -24.81
CA LYS A 436 17.69 19.03 -26.05
C LYS A 436 19.04 18.32 -25.95
N SER A 437 19.57 18.18 -24.73
CA SER A 437 20.89 17.63 -24.45
C SER A 437 20.86 16.32 -23.66
N TYR A 438 19.83 16.12 -22.84
CA TYR A 438 19.76 15.02 -21.88
C TYR A 438 18.43 14.29 -21.96
N VAL A 439 18.44 13.01 -21.57
CA VAL A 439 17.21 12.21 -21.40
C VAL A 439 16.69 12.29 -19.96
N ILE A 440 15.39 12.01 -19.79
CA ILE A 440 14.71 11.95 -18.49
C ILE A 440 13.99 10.61 -18.34
N PRO A 441 14.36 9.76 -17.37
CA PRO A 441 13.54 8.60 -16.99
C PRO A 441 12.16 9.05 -16.50
N ALA A 442 11.14 8.31 -16.90
CA ALA A 442 9.75 8.56 -16.52
C ALA A 442 9.06 7.26 -16.06
N PRO A 443 9.27 6.84 -14.80
CA PRO A 443 8.57 5.70 -14.24
C PRO A 443 7.09 6.02 -14.02
N GLY A 444 6.22 5.05 -14.28
CA GLY A 444 4.79 5.20 -14.04
C GLY A 444 4.03 3.88 -14.08
N ASP A 445 2.78 3.95 -13.66
CA ASP A 445 1.81 2.86 -13.79
C ASP A 445 1.60 2.47 -15.28
N TRP A 446 0.78 1.43 -15.52
CA TRP A 446 0.49 1.01 -16.90
C TRP A 446 0.00 2.16 -17.79
N SER A 447 -0.93 2.98 -17.30
CA SER A 447 -1.53 4.02 -18.15
C SER A 447 -0.51 5.10 -18.51
N THR A 448 0.24 5.59 -17.53
CA THR A 448 1.32 6.57 -17.73
C THR A 448 2.37 6.04 -18.69
N TRP A 449 2.88 4.84 -18.41
CA TRP A 449 3.91 4.21 -19.23
C TRP A 449 3.45 3.99 -20.68
N TYR A 450 2.23 3.45 -20.86
CA TYR A 450 1.70 3.11 -22.17
C TYR A 450 1.44 4.35 -23.02
N TYR A 451 0.80 5.38 -22.46
CA TYR A 451 0.47 6.58 -23.22
C TYR A 451 1.70 7.43 -23.53
N GLN A 452 2.72 7.47 -22.66
CA GLN A 452 3.99 8.10 -23.00
C GLN A 452 4.71 7.38 -24.14
N LYS A 453 4.79 6.03 -24.11
CA LYS A 453 5.32 5.26 -25.25
C LYS A 453 4.51 5.50 -26.52
N LYS A 454 3.18 5.58 -26.42
CA LYS A 454 2.30 5.87 -27.56
C LYS A 454 2.53 7.28 -28.14
N ILE A 455 2.77 8.29 -27.30
CA ILE A 455 3.16 9.62 -27.75
C ILE A 455 4.48 9.56 -28.52
N ILE A 456 5.50 8.87 -27.98
CA ILE A 456 6.82 8.72 -28.61
C ILE A 456 6.74 7.96 -29.95
N ALA A 457 5.94 6.89 -30.01
CA ALA A 457 5.75 6.07 -31.19
C ALA A 457 5.09 6.83 -32.36
N GLN A 458 4.21 7.78 -32.04
CA GLN A 458 3.44 8.56 -33.00
C GLN A 458 4.03 9.96 -33.25
N GLU A 459 5.21 10.27 -32.70
CA GLU A 459 5.83 11.58 -32.83
C GLU A 459 6.69 11.66 -34.10
N ASN A 460 6.25 12.52 -35.01
CA ASN A 460 6.85 12.70 -36.34
C ASN A 460 8.03 13.68 -36.32
N SER A 461 8.08 14.61 -35.35
CA SER A 461 9.16 15.59 -35.27
C SER A 461 10.41 14.99 -34.59
N SER A 462 11.52 14.93 -35.34
CA SER A 462 12.82 14.42 -34.85
C SER A 462 13.44 15.26 -33.73
N ASN A 463 13.00 16.51 -33.58
CA ASN A 463 13.46 17.44 -32.54
C ASN A 463 12.43 17.61 -31.41
N SER A 464 11.41 16.77 -31.34
CA SER A 464 10.39 16.86 -30.31
C SER A 464 10.94 16.54 -28.91
N PRO A 465 10.61 17.34 -27.87
CA PRO A 465 11.06 17.10 -26.51
C PRO A 465 10.56 15.77 -25.93
N TYR A 466 9.46 15.20 -26.44
CA TYR A 466 8.97 13.91 -25.96
C TYR A 466 9.96 12.76 -26.25
N LEU A 467 10.82 12.89 -27.27
CA LEU A 467 11.78 11.84 -27.63
C LEU A 467 12.89 11.67 -26.59
N SER A 468 13.09 12.67 -25.74
CA SER A 468 14.05 12.63 -24.65
C SER A 468 13.47 12.03 -23.36
N LEU A 469 12.16 11.76 -23.31
CA LEU A 469 11.55 10.98 -22.22
C LEU A 469 11.86 9.50 -22.43
N ILE A 470 12.23 8.79 -21.36
CA ILE A 470 12.39 7.33 -21.35
C ILE A 470 11.33 6.73 -20.43
N PRO A 471 10.19 6.27 -20.96
CA PRO A 471 9.15 5.64 -20.14
C PRO A 471 9.66 4.36 -19.50
N GLU A 472 9.52 4.25 -18.19
CA GLU A 472 9.97 3.11 -17.39
C GLU A 472 8.76 2.46 -16.70
N GLN A 473 8.75 1.13 -16.64
CA GLN A 473 7.66 0.40 -15.98
C GLN A 473 7.78 0.62 -14.47
N GLY A 474 6.71 1.11 -13.83
CA GLY A 474 6.66 1.36 -12.39
C GLY A 474 6.82 0.10 -11.54
N PRO A 475 7.96 -0.09 -10.83
CA PRO A 475 8.22 -1.28 -10.01
C PRO A 475 7.25 -1.43 -8.82
N LEU A 476 6.76 -0.32 -8.25
CA LEU A 476 5.80 -0.38 -7.14
C LEU A 476 4.48 -0.97 -7.66
N HIS A 477 3.98 -0.46 -8.78
CA HIS A 477 2.72 -0.92 -9.37
C HIS A 477 2.78 -2.37 -9.84
N VAL A 478 3.92 -2.85 -10.36
CA VAL A 478 4.11 -4.28 -10.64
C VAL A 478 3.85 -5.12 -9.38
N SER A 479 4.40 -4.69 -8.24
CA SER A 479 4.21 -5.36 -6.96
C SER A 479 2.76 -5.29 -6.50
N LEU A 480 2.16 -4.09 -6.45
CA LEU A 480 0.79 -3.90 -5.99
C LEU A 480 -0.22 -4.72 -6.81
N ASN A 481 -0.05 -4.78 -8.14
CA ASN A 481 -0.92 -5.56 -9.02
C ASN A 481 -0.76 -7.07 -8.77
N ALA A 482 0.47 -7.55 -8.58
CA ALA A 482 0.69 -8.96 -8.30
C ALA A 482 0.10 -9.39 -6.95
N GLN A 483 0.21 -8.51 -5.95
CA GLN A 483 -0.42 -8.73 -4.64
C GLN A 483 -1.95 -8.75 -4.76
N GLU A 484 -2.55 -7.81 -5.50
CA GLU A 484 -4.00 -7.75 -5.70
C GLU A 484 -4.56 -9.01 -6.36
N ASP A 485 -3.94 -9.49 -7.44
CA ASP A 485 -4.38 -10.69 -8.17
C ASP A 485 -4.25 -11.96 -7.29
N LEU A 486 -3.21 -12.05 -6.46
CA LEU A 486 -3.05 -13.18 -5.54
C LEU A 486 -4.25 -13.32 -4.58
N TYR A 487 -4.81 -12.22 -4.08
CA TYR A 487 -5.97 -12.32 -3.17
C TYR A 487 -7.29 -12.49 -3.90
N LYS A 488 -7.51 -11.73 -4.99
CA LYS A 488 -8.77 -11.75 -5.75
C LYS A 488 -8.96 -13.07 -6.50
N ASP A 489 -7.95 -13.48 -7.26
CA ASP A 489 -8.07 -14.58 -8.23
C ASP A 489 -7.60 -15.93 -7.65
N ILE A 490 -6.63 -15.94 -6.73
CA ILE A 490 -6.02 -17.19 -6.23
C ILE A 490 -6.64 -17.64 -4.89
N PHE A 491 -6.64 -16.77 -3.88
CA PHE A 491 -7.21 -17.11 -2.57
C PHE A 491 -8.75 -17.02 -2.54
N ALA A 492 -9.38 -16.34 -3.51
CA ALA A 492 -10.83 -16.17 -3.64
C ALA A 492 -11.50 -15.64 -2.36
N MET A 493 -10.81 -14.79 -1.60
CA MET A 493 -11.35 -14.19 -0.38
C MET A 493 -12.15 -12.93 -0.73
N GLU A 494 -13.36 -12.80 -0.16
CA GLU A 494 -14.07 -11.52 -0.12
C GLU A 494 -13.34 -10.56 0.84
N LEU A 495 -12.28 -9.93 0.34
CA LEU A 495 -11.69 -8.79 1.02
C LEU A 495 -12.64 -7.58 0.94
N PRO A 496 -12.56 -6.63 1.89
CA PRO A 496 -13.23 -5.34 1.75
C PRO A 496 -12.92 -4.76 0.37
N LYS A 497 -13.90 -4.13 -0.29
CA LYS A 497 -13.69 -3.45 -1.57
C LYS A 497 -12.45 -2.52 -1.45
N LYS A 498 -11.34 -2.89 -2.06
CA LYS A 498 -10.00 -2.26 -1.97
C LYS A 498 -9.35 -2.32 -0.57
N PRO A 499 -8.74 -3.46 -0.18
CA PRO A 499 -7.98 -3.55 1.08
C PRO A 499 -6.75 -2.63 1.06
N LYS A 500 -6.44 -1.98 2.18
CA LYS A 500 -5.25 -1.11 2.28
C LYS A 500 -3.98 -1.94 2.01
N PRO A 501 -3.02 -1.47 1.18
CA PRO A 501 -1.82 -2.25 0.79
C PRO A 501 -1.05 -2.86 1.97
N PHE A 502 -0.92 -2.16 3.10
CA PHE A 502 -0.24 -2.70 4.27
C PHE A 502 -0.94 -3.93 4.90
N ARG A 503 -2.27 -4.06 4.77
CA ARG A 503 -3.02 -5.22 5.27
C ARG A 503 -2.78 -6.44 4.39
N VAL A 504 -2.75 -6.21 3.08
CA VAL A 504 -2.38 -7.21 2.05
C VAL A 504 -0.94 -7.69 2.29
N GLN A 505 -0.02 -6.77 2.57
CA GLN A 505 1.36 -7.08 2.92
C GLN A 505 1.48 -7.91 4.19
N LEU A 506 0.68 -7.63 5.23
CA LEU A 506 0.70 -8.41 6.46
C LEU A 506 0.29 -9.87 6.22
N LEU A 507 -0.73 -10.10 5.39
CA LEU A 507 -1.14 -11.45 5.02
C LEU A 507 -0.06 -12.18 4.20
N LEU A 508 0.63 -11.49 3.29
CA LEU A 508 1.76 -12.04 2.54
C LEU A 508 2.91 -12.45 3.47
N MET A 509 3.21 -11.60 4.45
CA MET A 509 4.21 -11.89 5.47
C MET A 509 3.84 -13.14 6.28
N SER A 510 2.59 -13.22 6.76
CA SER A 510 2.12 -14.39 7.49
C SER A 510 2.27 -15.67 6.67
N ALA A 511 1.85 -15.65 5.40
CA ALA A 511 1.97 -16.80 4.51
C ALA A 511 3.44 -17.18 4.25
N LEU A 512 4.30 -16.20 3.95
CA LEU A 512 5.71 -16.42 3.67
C LEU A 512 6.45 -16.98 4.89
N PHE A 513 6.33 -16.34 6.06
CA PHE A 513 7.03 -16.80 7.25
C PHE A 513 6.47 -18.13 7.76
N GLY A 514 5.15 -18.32 7.70
CA GLY A 514 4.56 -19.61 8.01
C GLY A 514 5.07 -20.71 7.09
N TRP A 515 5.22 -20.42 5.79
CA TRP A 515 5.81 -21.35 4.83
C TRP A 515 7.27 -21.68 5.17
N LEU A 516 8.11 -20.66 5.40
CA LEU A 516 9.53 -20.84 5.75
C LEU A 516 9.74 -21.77 6.95
N MET A 517 8.83 -21.77 7.94
CA MET A 517 8.94 -22.64 9.13
C MET A 517 8.74 -24.13 8.85
N ILE A 518 8.00 -24.49 7.81
CA ILE A 518 7.64 -25.89 7.49
C ILE A 518 8.17 -26.36 6.13
N ARG A 519 8.63 -25.43 5.28
CA ARG A 519 9.00 -25.62 3.87
C ARG A 519 9.82 -26.87 3.63
N ASP A 520 10.99 -26.98 4.25
CA ASP A 520 11.95 -28.05 3.94
C ASP A 520 11.40 -29.43 4.32
N LYS A 521 10.62 -29.51 5.42
CA LYS A 521 9.98 -30.76 5.84
C LYS A 521 8.86 -31.18 4.89
N ILE A 522 8.08 -30.21 4.39
CA ILE A 522 7.01 -30.46 3.42
C ILE A 522 7.59 -30.86 2.06
N ILE A 523 8.59 -30.12 1.56
CA ILE A 523 9.28 -30.46 0.31
C ILE A 523 9.92 -31.85 0.43
N GLY A 524 10.61 -32.16 1.53
CA GLY A 524 11.20 -33.48 1.76
C GLY A 524 10.17 -34.61 1.86
N LYS A 525 8.97 -34.35 2.41
CA LYS A 525 7.91 -35.36 2.55
C LYS A 525 7.20 -35.65 1.22
N PHE A 526 6.88 -34.61 0.43
CA PHE A 526 6.16 -34.76 -0.84
C PHE A 526 7.08 -34.99 -2.03
N ASP A 527 8.37 -34.65 -1.90
CA ASP A 527 9.43 -34.83 -2.89
C ASP A 527 8.94 -34.48 -4.32
N SER A 528 8.97 -35.44 -5.25
CA SER A 528 8.61 -35.27 -6.65
C SER A 528 7.10 -35.41 -6.94
N CYS A 529 6.23 -35.33 -5.93
CA CYS A 529 4.77 -35.40 -6.09
C CYS A 529 4.24 -34.41 -7.15
N LYS A 530 3.42 -34.91 -8.08
CA LYS A 530 2.82 -34.12 -9.17
C LYS A 530 1.32 -33.88 -8.98
N ASP A 531 0.77 -34.26 -7.82
CA ASP A 531 -0.64 -34.03 -7.50
C ASP A 531 -1.02 -32.56 -7.70
N ILE A 532 -2.20 -32.33 -8.29
CA ILE A 532 -2.66 -31.01 -8.70
C ILE A 532 -2.80 -30.06 -7.49
N GLU A 533 -3.30 -30.54 -6.35
CA GLU A 533 -3.48 -29.69 -5.17
C GLU A 533 -2.13 -29.33 -4.55
N TYR A 534 -1.26 -30.34 -4.41
CA TYR A 534 0.09 -30.10 -3.92
C TYR A 534 0.84 -29.09 -4.80
N THR A 535 0.78 -29.29 -6.12
CA THR A 535 1.40 -28.42 -7.12
C THR A 535 0.84 -27.01 -7.08
N CYS A 536 -0.48 -26.85 -6.96
CA CYS A 536 -1.15 -25.56 -6.81
C CYS A 536 -0.66 -24.80 -5.58
N ILE A 537 -0.72 -25.42 -4.40
CA ILE A 537 -0.33 -24.77 -3.14
C ILE A 537 1.18 -24.49 -3.11
N LEU A 538 2.01 -25.42 -3.59
CA LEU A 538 3.45 -25.22 -3.66
C LEU A 538 3.80 -24.07 -4.63
N HIS A 539 3.13 -23.96 -5.77
CA HIS A 539 3.34 -22.83 -6.69
C HIS A 539 3.03 -21.49 -6.00
N ILE A 540 1.92 -21.42 -5.28
CA ILE A 540 1.54 -20.20 -4.57
C ILE A 540 2.58 -19.82 -3.50
N LEU A 541 3.00 -20.78 -2.68
CA LEU A 541 3.88 -20.52 -1.54
C LEU A 541 5.36 -20.36 -1.91
N ASP A 542 5.84 -21.11 -2.91
CA ASP A 542 7.26 -21.19 -3.25
C ASP A 542 7.66 -20.33 -4.46
N GLU A 543 6.69 -19.89 -5.26
CA GLU A 543 6.89 -19.01 -6.41
C GLU A 543 6.18 -17.66 -6.20
N VAL A 544 4.84 -17.65 -6.07
CA VAL A 544 4.05 -16.43 -6.19
C VAL A 544 4.18 -15.48 -5.00
N VAL A 545 3.91 -15.99 -3.78
CA VAL A 545 4.02 -15.22 -2.53
C VAL A 545 5.39 -14.56 -2.37
N PRO A 546 6.52 -15.28 -2.49
CA PRO A 546 7.83 -14.67 -2.34
C PRO A 546 8.16 -13.70 -3.48
N LEU A 547 7.71 -13.97 -4.71
CA LEU A 547 7.88 -13.05 -5.82
C LEU A 547 7.18 -11.71 -5.53
N ALA A 548 5.91 -11.76 -5.11
CA ALA A 548 5.14 -10.57 -4.74
C ALA A 548 5.66 -9.86 -3.48
N PHE A 549 6.30 -10.59 -2.56
CA PHE A 549 6.83 -10.05 -1.32
C PHE A 549 8.18 -9.35 -1.49
N PHE A 550 9.14 -9.99 -2.15
CA PHE A 550 10.52 -9.50 -2.25
C PHE A 550 10.73 -8.49 -3.38
N HIS A 551 9.89 -8.48 -4.41
CA HIS A 551 10.13 -7.70 -5.63
C HIS A 551 10.50 -6.23 -5.38
N TYR A 552 9.61 -5.43 -4.79
CA TYR A 552 9.92 -4.02 -4.56
C TYR A 552 10.97 -3.85 -3.45
N ALA A 553 10.64 -4.34 -2.26
CA ALA A 553 11.34 -3.96 -1.03
C ALA A 553 12.70 -4.65 -0.82
N ALA A 554 13.00 -5.73 -1.54
CA ALA A 554 14.31 -6.40 -1.50
C ALA A 554 15.05 -6.35 -2.83
N ILE A 555 14.38 -6.67 -3.94
CA ILE A 555 15.05 -6.84 -5.23
C ILE A 555 15.29 -5.49 -5.90
N PHE A 556 14.23 -4.69 -6.08
CA PHE A 556 14.33 -3.38 -6.70
C PHE A 556 15.14 -2.42 -5.82
N GLU A 557 14.75 -2.26 -4.55
CA GLU A 557 15.46 -1.42 -3.57
C GLU A 557 16.88 -1.91 -3.25
N GLY A 558 17.18 -3.20 -3.54
CA GLY A 558 18.54 -3.73 -3.46
C GLY A 558 19.48 -3.22 -4.54
N GLY A 559 18.97 -2.56 -5.59
CA GLY A 559 19.76 -1.89 -6.63
C GLY A 559 20.49 -2.82 -7.60
N ASN A 560 20.31 -4.14 -7.49
CA ASN A 560 20.94 -5.10 -8.40
C ASN A 560 20.07 -5.27 -9.66
N LEU A 561 20.43 -4.54 -10.73
CA LEU A 561 19.70 -4.56 -12.00
C LEU A 561 19.61 -5.96 -12.63
N GLN A 562 20.62 -6.81 -12.47
CA GLN A 562 20.59 -8.17 -13.00
C GLN A 562 19.54 -9.00 -12.26
N MET A 563 19.61 -9.04 -10.93
CA MET A 563 18.64 -9.75 -10.10
C MET A 563 17.21 -9.23 -10.35
N TYR A 564 17.05 -7.91 -10.50
CA TYR A 564 15.78 -7.30 -10.88
C TYR A 564 15.28 -7.79 -12.24
N SER A 565 16.14 -7.84 -13.26
CA SER A 565 15.76 -8.34 -14.59
C SER A 565 15.35 -9.83 -14.58
N GLU A 566 16.01 -10.65 -13.77
CA GLU A 566 15.72 -12.07 -13.60
C GLU A 566 14.38 -12.28 -12.88
N THR A 567 14.11 -11.49 -11.83
CA THR A 567 12.81 -11.45 -11.15
C THR A 567 11.70 -10.96 -12.09
N MET A 568 11.95 -9.96 -12.93
CA MET A 568 10.97 -9.46 -13.90
C MET A 568 10.65 -10.48 -15.00
N PHE A 569 11.58 -11.36 -15.37
CA PHE A 569 11.26 -12.50 -16.23
C PHE A 569 10.26 -13.47 -15.58
N ARG A 570 10.39 -13.73 -14.27
CA ARG A 570 9.41 -14.54 -13.53
C ARG A 570 8.03 -13.88 -13.48
N PHE A 571 7.97 -12.56 -13.28
CA PHE A 571 6.72 -11.80 -13.41
C PHE A 571 6.13 -11.89 -14.81
N LEU A 572 6.93 -11.83 -15.87
CA LEU A 572 6.44 -12.01 -17.23
C LEU A 572 5.77 -13.39 -17.40
N ALA A 573 6.42 -14.46 -16.94
CA ALA A 573 5.84 -15.80 -16.98
C ALA A 573 4.54 -15.87 -16.16
N LEU A 574 4.52 -15.29 -14.97
CA LEU A 574 3.36 -15.24 -14.08
C LEU A 574 2.19 -14.46 -14.67
N PHE A 575 2.43 -13.26 -15.20
CA PHE A 575 1.39 -12.44 -15.85
C PHE A 575 0.83 -13.09 -17.12
N ILE A 576 1.64 -13.88 -17.84
CA ILE A 576 1.16 -14.73 -18.94
C ILE A 576 0.23 -15.83 -18.41
N VAL A 577 0.58 -16.49 -17.30
CA VAL A 577 -0.27 -17.53 -16.67
C VAL A 577 -1.59 -16.94 -16.19
N TRP A 578 -1.55 -15.78 -15.54
CA TRP A 578 -2.72 -15.07 -15.03
C TRP A 578 -3.57 -14.39 -16.08
N ASP A 579 -3.14 -14.39 -17.35
CA ASP A 579 -3.72 -13.58 -18.42
C ASP A 579 -3.90 -12.12 -17.97
N ARG A 580 -2.93 -11.60 -17.20
CA ARG A 580 -2.94 -10.23 -16.68
C ARG A 580 -2.62 -9.27 -17.81
N ARG A 581 -3.67 -8.91 -18.53
CA ARG A 581 -3.64 -7.92 -19.61
C ARG A 581 -2.92 -6.69 -19.10
N HIS A 582 -2.17 -6.05 -20.00
CA HIS A 582 -1.33 -4.88 -19.74
C HIS A 582 0.04 -5.26 -19.18
N TYR A 583 0.08 -5.93 -18.02
CA TYR A 583 1.35 -6.24 -17.36
C TYR A 583 2.16 -7.34 -18.05
N ASP A 584 1.50 -8.25 -18.78
CA ASP A 584 2.16 -9.17 -19.71
C ASP A 584 2.95 -8.44 -20.81
N LYS A 585 2.36 -7.39 -21.39
CA LYS A 585 2.98 -6.57 -22.44
C LYS A 585 4.02 -5.60 -21.88
N SER A 586 3.74 -4.89 -20.79
CA SER A 586 4.69 -3.91 -20.24
C SER A 586 5.95 -4.57 -19.73
N THR A 587 5.83 -5.70 -19.05
CA THR A 587 7.00 -6.46 -18.56
C THR A 587 7.85 -6.98 -19.71
N LEU A 588 7.22 -7.50 -20.78
CA LEU A 588 7.94 -7.93 -21.98
C LEU A 588 8.64 -6.75 -22.68
N SER A 589 7.98 -5.59 -22.76
CA SER A 589 8.58 -4.38 -23.32
C SER A 589 9.73 -3.86 -22.47
N MET A 590 9.58 -3.81 -21.16
CA MET A 590 10.64 -3.37 -20.23
C MET A 590 11.90 -4.23 -20.39
N LEU A 591 11.75 -5.56 -20.47
CA LEU A 591 12.87 -6.47 -20.71
C LEU A 591 13.50 -6.27 -22.11
N SER A 592 12.68 -5.97 -23.12
CA SER A 592 13.15 -5.68 -24.48
C SER A 592 13.91 -4.36 -24.56
N ASP A 593 13.40 -3.33 -23.88
CA ASP A 593 14.00 -2.01 -23.75
C ASP A 593 15.34 -2.10 -23.01
N LEU A 594 15.43 -2.93 -21.95
CA LEU A 594 16.67 -3.14 -21.20
C LEU A 594 17.78 -3.73 -22.09
N ILE A 595 17.46 -4.68 -22.96
CA ILE A 595 18.42 -5.24 -23.93
C ILE A 595 18.82 -4.19 -24.97
N HIS A 596 17.85 -3.42 -25.49
CA HIS A 596 18.13 -2.33 -26.42
C HIS A 596 19.06 -1.29 -25.81
N GLN A 597 18.79 -0.85 -24.58
CA GLN A 597 19.60 0.11 -23.84
C GLN A 597 21.04 -0.42 -23.65
N LYS A 598 21.19 -1.70 -23.28
CA LYS A 598 22.51 -2.33 -23.14
C LYS A 598 23.33 -2.32 -24.43
N LEU A 599 22.69 -2.47 -25.59
CA LEU A 599 23.38 -2.57 -26.89
C LEU A 599 23.57 -1.22 -27.59
N ASN A 600 22.61 -0.32 -27.44
CA ASN A 600 22.50 0.89 -28.28
C ASN A 600 22.55 2.20 -27.49
N PHE A 601 22.41 2.14 -26.15
CA PHE A 601 22.42 3.32 -25.29
C PHE A 601 23.11 3.05 -23.94
N GLU A 602 24.37 2.64 -24.02
CA GLU A 602 25.19 2.16 -22.89
C GLU A 602 25.22 3.14 -21.71
N LYS A 603 25.36 4.45 -21.96
CA LYS A 603 25.36 5.47 -20.91
C LYS A 603 24.10 5.42 -20.02
N TYR A 604 22.95 5.18 -20.62
CA TYR A 604 21.69 5.04 -19.89
C TYR A 604 21.61 3.69 -19.14
N TYR A 605 22.08 2.61 -19.78
CA TYR A 605 22.15 1.29 -19.14
C TYR A 605 23.06 1.27 -17.90
N GLU A 606 24.24 1.90 -17.97
CA GLU A 606 25.16 2.01 -16.83
C GLU A 606 24.60 2.90 -15.71
N MET A 607 23.87 3.96 -16.05
CA MET A 607 23.12 4.74 -15.07
C MET A 607 22.09 3.88 -14.36
N LYS A 608 21.27 3.10 -15.10
CA LYS A 608 20.31 2.15 -14.51
C LYS A 608 21.03 1.16 -13.61
N LYS A 609 22.12 0.55 -14.07
CA LYS A 609 22.87 -0.44 -13.30
C LYS A 609 23.35 0.10 -11.95
N ARG A 610 23.75 1.37 -11.89
CA ARG A 610 24.26 2.02 -10.67
C ARG A 610 23.15 2.61 -9.79
N PHE A 611 22.06 3.07 -10.38
CA PHE A 611 21.03 3.88 -9.72
C PHE A 611 19.60 3.40 -10.00
N THR A 612 19.40 2.08 -10.15
CA THR A 612 18.09 1.46 -10.47
C THR A 612 16.99 1.97 -9.53
N THR A 613 17.28 2.08 -8.23
CA THR A 613 16.33 2.48 -7.18
C THR A 613 15.75 3.87 -7.37
N LEU A 614 16.43 4.76 -8.09
CA LEU A 614 15.97 6.13 -8.33
C LEU A 614 14.82 6.20 -9.34
N ILE A 615 14.64 5.16 -10.15
CA ILE A 615 13.66 5.11 -11.24
C ILE A 615 12.38 4.46 -10.71
N THR A 616 11.71 5.17 -9.80
CA THR A 616 10.50 4.68 -9.13
C THR A 616 9.43 5.75 -9.02
N GLU A 617 8.18 5.34 -9.16
CA GLU A 617 6.98 6.17 -9.02
C GLU A 617 6.53 6.33 -7.56
N VAL A 618 7.17 5.66 -6.60
CA VAL A 618 6.82 5.76 -5.17
C VAL A 618 6.77 7.21 -4.67
N LYS A 619 7.65 8.07 -5.18
CA LYS A 619 7.71 9.48 -4.81
C LYS A 619 6.41 10.24 -5.12
N VAL A 620 5.77 9.98 -6.27
CA VAL A 620 4.49 10.62 -6.61
C VAL A 620 3.33 10.06 -5.79
N GLU A 621 3.36 8.77 -5.45
CA GLU A 621 2.39 8.15 -4.55
C GLU A 621 2.46 8.70 -3.12
N ILE A 622 3.67 8.88 -2.59
CA ILE A 622 3.81 9.48 -1.26
C ILE A 622 3.37 10.94 -1.29
N TRP A 623 3.70 11.67 -2.37
CA TRP A 623 3.20 13.03 -2.57
C TRP A 623 1.66 13.07 -2.56
N HIS A 624 0.99 12.16 -3.27
CA HIS A 624 -0.47 12.09 -3.24
C HIS A 624 -1.01 11.76 -1.84
N SER A 625 -0.39 10.84 -1.11
CA SER A 625 -0.76 10.54 0.27
C SER A 625 -0.63 11.76 1.18
N LEU A 626 0.44 12.55 1.02
CA LEU A 626 0.62 13.82 1.74
C LEU A 626 -0.49 14.82 1.34
N LEU A 627 -0.73 15.01 0.04
CA LEU A 627 -1.76 15.92 -0.44
C LEU A 627 -3.15 15.51 0.07
N ARG A 628 -3.49 14.21 0.00
CA ARG A 628 -4.74 13.62 0.54
C ARG A 628 -4.92 13.93 2.02
N SER A 629 -3.85 13.88 2.82
CA SER A 629 -3.92 14.22 4.25
C SER A 629 -4.25 15.69 4.53
N ARG A 630 -4.00 16.58 3.56
CA ARG A 630 -4.19 18.04 3.69
C ARG A 630 -5.43 18.54 2.96
N VAL A 631 -6.06 17.74 2.10
CA VAL A 631 -7.29 18.11 1.41
C VAL A 631 -8.51 17.49 2.08
N GLN A 632 -9.62 18.21 2.02
CA GLN A 632 -10.92 17.72 2.44
C GLN A 632 -11.64 17.15 1.23
N ALA A 633 -12.52 16.21 1.53
CA ALA A 633 -13.51 15.66 0.65
C ALA A 633 -14.07 16.68 -0.37
N HIS A 634 -14.58 17.80 0.14
CA HIS A 634 -15.32 18.80 -0.62
C HIS A 634 -14.46 19.84 -1.37
N HIS A 635 -13.13 19.79 -1.26
CA HIS A 635 -12.28 20.74 -1.96
C HIS A 635 -12.40 20.57 -3.48
N LYS A 636 -12.55 21.70 -4.17
CA LYS A 636 -12.52 21.79 -5.63
C LYS A 636 -11.08 21.72 -6.13
N ALA A 637 -10.93 21.45 -7.43
CA ALA A 637 -9.65 21.40 -8.12
C ALA A 637 -8.71 22.58 -7.81
N GLN A 638 -9.24 23.81 -7.82
CA GLN A 638 -8.45 25.02 -7.51
C GLN A 638 -7.92 25.02 -6.07
N GLU A 639 -8.72 24.61 -5.09
CA GLU A 639 -8.31 24.55 -3.68
C GLU A 639 -7.27 23.46 -3.44
N ILE A 640 -7.40 22.32 -4.13
CA ILE A 640 -6.41 21.24 -4.12
C ILE A 640 -5.10 21.74 -4.75
N HIS A 641 -5.19 22.44 -5.89
CA HIS A 641 -4.05 23.04 -6.58
C HIS A 641 -3.31 24.04 -5.69
N GLU A 642 -4.04 24.94 -5.03
CA GLU A 642 -3.46 25.93 -4.11
C GLU A 642 -2.77 25.29 -2.91
N LYS A 643 -3.35 24.21 -2.35
CA LYS A 643 -2.74 23.42 -1.27
C LYS A 643 -1.48 22.69 -1.72
N ALA A 644 -1.51 22.07 -2.90
CA ALA A 644 -0.34 21.42 -3.51
C ALA A 644 0.81 22.42 -3.67
N HIS A 645 0.54 23.60 -4.25
CA HIS A 645 1.56 24.64 -4.40
C HIS A 645 2.12 25.17 -3.08
N PHE A 646 1.27 25.32 -2.07
CA PHE A 646 1.71 25.77 -0.76
C PHE A 646 2.66 24.76 -0.10
N LEU A 647 2.31 23.47 -0.13
CA LEU A 647 3.13 22.38 0.42
C LEU A 647 4.49 22.29 -0.28
N MET A 648 4.54 22.54 -1.59
CA MET A 648 5.78 22.49 -2.38
C MET A 648 6.62 23.76 -2.33
N GLY A 649 5.98 24.93 -2.26
CA GLY A 649 6.63 26.23 -2.37
C GLY A 649 7.22 26.76 -1.06
N SER A 650 6.81 26.24 0.09
CA SER A 650 7.26 26.75 1.39
C SER A 650 8.51 26.03 1.89
N GLU A 651 9.70 26.49 1.50
CA GLU A 651 10.97 25.97 2.07
C GLU A 651 11.03 26.17 3.58
N SER A 652 10.61 27.34 4.05
CA SER A 652 10.53 27.64 5.47
C SER A 652 9.43 26.83 6.17
N GLY A 653 8.30 26.58 5.51
CA GLY A 653 7.26 25.68 6.00
C GLY A 653 7.71 24.22 6.14
N ARG A 654 8.55 23.71 5.24
CA ARG A 654 9.19 22.39 5.42
C ARG A 654 10.09 22.38 6.64
N ASN A 655 11.00 23.36 6.74
CA ASN A 655 11.87 23.50 7.90
C ASN A 655 11.06 23.61 9.21
N PHE A 656 9.92 24.29 9.20
CA PHE A 656 8.99 24.35 10.32
C PHE A 656 8.44 22.95 10.68
N GLU A 657 7.93 22.21 9.69
CA GLU A 657 7.38 20.86 9.92
C GLU A 657 8.47 19.91 10.44
N ASP A 658 9.64 19.86 9.80
CA ASP A 658 10.74 18.97 10.17
C ASP A 658 11.32 19.29 11.56
N SER A 659 11.42 20.57 11.92
CA SER A 659 12.04 21.00 13.17
C SER A 659 11.09 20.97 14.38
N LEU A 660 9.79 21.20 14.17
CA LEU A 660 8.84 21.51 15.25
C LEU A 660 7.61 20.60 15.31
N THR A 661 7.44 19.69 14.35
CA THR A 661 6.38 18.69 14.41
C THR A 661 6.95 17.31 14.70
N ARG A 662 6.15 16.45 15.32
CA ARG A 662 6.57 15.06 15.54
C ARG A 662 6.30 14.26 14.27
N PRO A 663 7.25 13.46 13.77
CA PRO A 663 6.97 12.54 12.69
C PRO A 663 5.86 11.57 13.11
N TYR A 664 4.95 11.29 12.18
CA TYR A 664 3.81 10.41 12.41
C TYR A 664 4.30 8.98 12.68
N SER A 665 4.16 8.50 13.92
CA SER A 665 4.67 7.19 14.36
C SER A 665 3.64 6.05 14.34
N ARG A 666 2.41 6.31 13.86
CA ARG A 666 1.33 5.31 13.90
C ARG A 666 1.63 4.15 12.95
N GLY A 667 1.65 2.93 13.48
CA GLY A 667 1.96 1.72 12.71
C GLY A 667 3.44 1.33 12.72
N ALA A 668 4.32 2.06 13.41
CA ALA A 668 5.68 1.63 13.71
C ALA A 668 5.75 0.74 14.97
N SER A 669 4.71 -0.09 15.22
CA SER A 669 4.74 -0.97 16.39
C SER A 669 5.74 -2.11 16.16
N ASP A 670 6.68 -2.26 17.09
CA ASP A 670 7.65 -3.35 17.18
C ASP A 670 7.01 -4.69 17.59
N LYS A 671 5.78 -4.96 17.12
CA LYS A 671 5.07 -6.20 17.45
C LYS A 671 5.78 -7.36 16.75
N ASP A 672 6.27 -8.29 17.57
CA ASP A 672 6.85 -9.54 17.10
C ASP A 672 5.81 -10.35 16.32
N LEU A 673 6.07 -10.56 15.02
CA LEU A 673 5.18 -11.31 14.14
C LEU A 673 5.39 -12.83 14.22
N THR A 674 6.29 -13.30 15.09
CA THR A 674 6.58 -14.74 15.27
C THR A 674 5.33 -15.55 15.62
N LEU A 675 4.45 -15.00 16.46
CA LEU A 675 3.18 -15.66 16.79
C LEU A 675 2.27 -15.82 15.57
N VAL A 676 2.17 -14.77 14.74
CA VAL A 676 1.39 -14.80 13.50
C VAL A 676 1.98 -15.78 12.50
N ALA A 677 3.31 -15.80 12.36
CA ALA A 677 4.02 -16.74 11.50
C ALA A 677 3.82 -18.19 11.94
N GLY A 678 3.96 -18.48 13.24
CA GLY A 678 3.74 -19.81 13.81
C GLY A 678 2.33 -20.34 13.57
N LYS A 679 1.34 -19.47 13.69
CA LYS A 679 -0.06 -19.82 13.45
C LYS A 679 -0.40 -20.00 11.98
N ALA A 680 0.22 -19.21 11.11
CA ALA A 680 0.17 -19.47 9.68
C ALA A 680 0.82 -20.83 9.34
N ALA A 681 1.93 -21.18 9.99
CA ALA A 681 2.59 -22.48 9.81
C ALA A 681 1.69 -23.66 10.23
N GLU A 682 1.00 -23.57 11.37
CA GLU A 682 0.00 -24.57 11.80
C GLU A 682 -1.10 -24.76 10.74
N CYS A 683 -1.65 -23.65 10.21
CA CYS A 683 -2.67 -23.69 9.17
C CYS A 683 -2.15 -24.33 7.86
N LEU A 684 -0.96 -23.94 7.41
CA LEU A 684 -0.35 -24.47 6.19
C LEU A 684 -0.04 -25.97 6.35
N LEU A 685 0.49 -26.39 7.50
CA LEU A 685 0.73 -27.80 7.81
C LEU A 685 -0.58 -28.60 7.72
N ALA A 686 -1.66 -28.11 8.34
CA ALA A 686 -2.96 -28.76 8.27
C ALA A 686 -3.47 -28.91 6.82
N ILE A 687 -3.24 -27.91 5.95
CA ILE A 687 -3.56 -28.00 4.52
C ILE A 687 -2.79 -29.15 3.85
N PHE A 688 -1.47 -29.23 4.04
CA PHE A 688 -0.66 -30.29 3.45
C PHE A 688 -1.04 -31.68 3.98
N LEU A 689 -1.35 -31.81 5.26
CA LEU A 689 -1.85 -33.08 5.84
C LEU A 689 -3.18 -33.52 5.21
N GLN A 690 -4.06 -32.58 4.85
CA GLN A 690 -5.30 -32.90 4.13
C GLN A 690 -5.03 -33.33 2.69
N ILE A 691 -4.14 -32.63 1.98
CA ILE A 691 -3.73 -32.99 0.62
C ILE A 691 -3.15 -34.40 0.61
N ALA A 692 -2.26 -34.73 1.55
CA ALA A 692 -1.66 -36.07 1.65
C ALA A 692 -2.69 -37.21 1.76
N LYS A 693 -3.82 -36.98 2.44
CA LYS A 693 -4.93 -37.95 2.58
C LYS A 693 -5.79 -38.09 1.31
N LYS A 694 -5.64 -37.19 0.33
CA LYS A 694 -6.52 -37.02 -0.83
C LYS A 694 -5.78 -36.97 -2.17
N ILE A 695 -4.50 -37.32 -2.20
CA ILE A 695 -3.69 -37.39 -3.44
C ILE A 695 -4.41 -38.20 -4.52
N GLY A 696 -4.36 -37.71 -5.76
CA GLY A 696 -4.95 -38.32 -6.95
C GLY A 696 -6.48 -38.16 -7.05
N LYS A 697 -7.15 -37.55 -6.06
CA LYS A 697 -8.61 -37.34 -6.10
C LYS A 697 -9.02 -36.08 -6.87
N SER A 698 -8.14 -35.09 -6.96
CA SER A 698 -8.40 -33.83 -7.65
C SER A 698 -8.24 -33.97 -9.16
N LYS A 699 -9.16 -33.40 -9.94
CA LYS A 699 -9.21 -33.62 -11.39
C LYS A 699 -9.57 -32.35 -12.16
N GLU A 700 -9.13 -32.31 -13.42
CA GLU A 700 -9.61 -31.34 -14.41
C GLU A 700 -11.11 -31.57 -14.66
N ILE A 701 -11.88 -30.49 -14.63
CA ILE A 701 -13.33 -30.52 -14.84
C ILE A 701 -13.60 -30.65 -16.34
N ARG A 702 -14.35 -31.68 -16.74
CA ARG A 702 -14.82 -31.82 -18.12
C ARG A 702 -16.00 -30.88 -18.35
N LEU A 703 -15.82 -29.91 -19.23
CA LEU A 703 -16.89 -29.02 -19.69
C LEU A 703 -17.71 -29.72 -20.77
N ILE A 704 -19.01 -29.93 -20.52
CA ILE A 704 -19.95 -30.41 -21.54
C ILE A 704 -20.73 -29.20 -22.05
N ILE A 705 -20.52 -28.83 -23.33
CA ILE A 705 -21.27 -27.77 -23.99
C ILE A 705 -22.53 -28.40 -24.61
N LEU A 706 -23.69 -28.16 -24.01
CA LEU A 706 -24.97 -28.55 -24.60
C LEU A 706 -25.41 -27.52 -25.65
N LYS A 707 -25.53 -27.95 -26.92
CA LYS A 707 -26.23 -27.22 -27.99
C LYS A 707 -27.73 -27.46 -27.87
N ILE A 708 -28.44 -26.88 -26.91
CA ILE A 708 -29.91 -26.95 -26.93
C ILE A 708 -30.52 -25.61 -26.53
N GLN A 709 -30.97 -24.85 -27.54
CA GLN A 709 -32.18 -24.03 -27.41
C GLN A 709 -33.33 -25.02 -27.27
N LEU A 710 -33.86 -25.19 -26.06
CA LEU A 710 -35.16 -25.78 -25.67
C LEU A 710 -35.03 -26.56 -24.34
N PHE A 711 -35.66 -25.99 -23.31
CA PHE A 711 -36.22 -26.67 -22.12
C PHE A 711 -35.40 -27.79 -21.46
N CYS A 712 -34.69 -27.48 -20.36
CA CYS A 712 -34.18 -28.48 -19.44
C CYS A 712 -34.22 -27.97 -17.99
N HIS A 713 -35.37 -28.05 -17.31
CA HIS A 713 -35.45 -27.89 -15.84
C HIS A 713 -35.13 -29.19 -15.09
N ASN A 714 -35.00 -30.33 -15.79
CA ASN A 714 -34.83 -31.66 -15.17
C ASN A 714 -33.45 -32.33 -15.41
N LEU A 715 -32.51 -31.68 -16.09
CA LEU A 715 -31.14 -32.20 -16.30
C LEU A 715 -30.10 -31.64 -15.30
N ASP A 716 -30.46 -30.58 -14.57
CA ASP A 716 -29.57 -29.94 -13.57
C ASP A 716 -29.39 -30.77 -12.29
N THR A 717 -30.22 -31.78 -12.03
CA THR A 717 -30.18 -32.56 -10.79
C THR A 717 -29.31 -33.81 -10.85
N GLU A 718 -29.18 -34.47 -12.00
CA GLU A 718 -28.37 -35.69 -12.13
C GLU A 718 -26.87 -35.41 -12.41
N PHE A 719 -26.54 -34.35 -13.15
CA PHE A 719 -25.13 -34.03 -13.46
C PHE A 719 -24.44 -33.15 -12.41
N ASN A 720 -25.18 -32.34 -11.62
CA ASN A 720 -24.59 -31.53 -10.54
C ASN A 720 -24.17 -32.34 -9.30
N ASN A 721 -24.52 -33.62 -9.22
CA ASN A 721 -24.04 -34.52 -8.16
C ASN A 721 -22.64 -35.08 -8.43
N ASN A 722 -22.07 -34.89 -9.64
CA ASN A 722 -20.69 -35.23 -9.94
C ASN A 722 -19.81 -33.96 -9.96
N PRO A 723 -18.94 -33.73 -8.96
CA PRO A 723 -18.12 -32.52 -8.89
C PRO A 723 -17.12 -32.35 -10.05
N CYS A 724 -16.94 -33.39 -10.89
CA CYS A 724 -16.03 -33.41 -12.04
C CYS A 724 -16.69 -33.07 -13.39
N ILE A 725 -18.02 -32.88 -13.44
CA ILE A 725 -18.76 -32.52 -14.66
C ILE A 725 -19.43 -31.16 -14.44
N TRP A 726 -19.27 -30.25 -15.40
CA TRP A 726 -19.95 -28.95 -15.35
C TRP A 726 -20.61 -28.62 -16.68
N VAL A 727 -21.91 -28.34 -16.62
CA VAL A 727 -22.73 -27.91 -17.75
C VAL A 727 -22.78 -26.39 -17.74
N VAL A 728 -22.42 -25.75 -18.86
CA VAL A 728 -22.33 -24.29 -18.95
C VAL A 728 -23.06 -23.78 -20.19
N PRO A 729 -23.85 -22.69 -20.09
CA PRO A 729 -24.44 -22.06 -21.27
C PRO A 729 -23.36 -21.51 -22.22
N GLN A 730 -23.68 -21.54 -23.53
CA GLN A 730 -22.81 -21.12 -24.65
C GLN A 730 -22.26 -19.69 -24.53
N THR A 731 -22.81 -18.85 -23.66
CA THR A 731 -22.40 -17.46 -23.43
C THR A 731 -21.20 -17.30 -22.51
N SER A 732 -20.73 -18.37 -21.85
CA SER A 732 -19.53 -18.35 -21.02
C SER A 732 -18.26 -18.37 -21.88
N ASN A 733 -17.27 -17.54 -21.54
CA ASN A 733 -16.01 -17.43 -22.28
C ASN A 733 -15.23 -18.76 -22.22
N THR A 734 -15.38 -19.61 -23.24
CA THR A 734 -14.92 -21.01 -23.37
C THR A 734 -13.39 -21.21 -23.39
N LYS A 735 -12.61 -20.21 -22.98
CA LYS A 735 -11.14 -20.18 -23.02
C LYS A 735 -10.47 -20.49 -21.68
N LYS A 736 -11.19 -20.84 -20.62
CA LYS A 736 -10.58 -21.17 -19.31
C LYS A 736 -10.76 -22.65 -18.98
N LYS A 737 -9.71 -23.27 -18.45
CA LYS A 737 -9.78 -24.62 -17.86
C LYS A 737 -10.04 -24.51 -16.37
N TRP A 738 -10.78 -25.48 -15.84
CA TRP A 738 -11.19 -25.51 -14.45
C TRP A 738 -10.76 -26.82 -13.81
N PHE A 739 -10.38 -26.74 -12.53
CA PHE A 739 -9.89 -27.86 -11.73
C PHE A 739 -10.67 -27.91 -10.44
N PHE A 740 -11.05 -29.12 -10.02
CA PHE A 740 -11.70 -29.35 -8.74
C PHE A 740 -10.66 -29.84 -7.73
N LEU A 741 -10.48 -29.06 -6.66
CA LEU A 741 -9.54 -29.35 -5.58
C LEU A 741 -10.31 -30.04 -4.43
N HIS A 742 -10.11 -31.34 -4.28
CA HIS A 742 -10.88 -32.22 -3.39
C HIS A 742 -10.61 -31.99 -1.88
N SER A 743 -9.44 -31.51 -1.49
CA SER A 743 -9.13 -31.10 -0.12
C SER A 743 -9.94 -29.88 0.28
N PHE A 744 -10.04 -28.91 -0.60
CA PHE A 744 -10.70 -27.63 -0.35
C PHE A 744 -12.19 -27.61 -0.69
N GLN A 745 -12.67 -28.61 -1.43
CA GLN A 745 -14.04 -28.65 -1.99
C GLN A 745 -14.33 -27.39 -2.83
N GLN A 746 -13.32 -26.93 -3.58
CA GLN A 746 -13.37 -25.68 -4.34
C GLN A 746 -12.94 -25.89 -5.78
N LYS A 747 -13.54 -25.10 -6.68
CA LYS A 747 -13.15 -25.00 -8.07
C LYS A 747 -12.13 -23.87 -8.21
N ARG A 748 -11.10 -24.10 -9.02
CA ARG A 748 -10.09 -23.10 -9.39
C ARG A 748 -9.84 -23.13 -10.89
N ASP A 749 -9.58 -21.97 -11.47
CA ASP A 749 -9.18 -21.89 -12.87
C ASP A 749 -7.66 -22.11 -13.00
N ASP A 750 -7.20 -22.20 -14.25
CA ASP A 750 -5.80 -22.44 -14.60
C ASP A 750 -4.84 -21.31 -14.17
N LYS A 751 -5.33 -20.16 -13.68
CA LYS A 751 -4.47 -19.08 -13.17
C LYS A 751 -3.84 -19.40 -11.81
N ALA A 752 -4.49 -20.23 -11.01
CA ALA A 752 -3.97 -20.65 -9.71
C ALA A 752 -2.87 -21.73 -9.83
N LEU A 753 -2.68 -22.28 -11.04
CA LEU A 753 -1.73 -23.35 -11.31
C LEU A 753 -0.46 -22.84 -12.00
N PRO A 754 0.66 -23.55 -11.86
CA PRO A 754 1.92 -23.16 -12.49
C PRO A 754 1.89 -23.28 -14.01
N LEU A 755 2.93 -22.74 -14.65
CA LEU A 755 3.06 -22.64 -16.10
C LEU A 755 2.84 -23.96 -16.85
N ALA A 756 3.16 -25.13 -16.28
CA ALA A 756 2.90 -26.45 -16.88
C ALA A 756 1.42 -26.70 -17.21
N TYR A 757 0.49 -26.04 -16.51
CA TYR A 757 -0.95 -26.19 -16.72
C TYR A 757 -1.51 -25.15 -17.70
N LYS A 758 -0.68 -24.21 -18.17
CA LYS A 758 -1.08 -23.20 -19.16
C LYS A 758 -0.91 -23.72 -20.59
N GLY A 759 -1.86 -23.40 -21.46
CA GLY A 759 -1.79 -23.77 -22.89
C GLY A 759 -2.27 -25.19 -23.24
N LEU A 760 -2.80 -25.94 -22.26
CA LEU A 760 -3.35 -27.30 -22.42
C LEU A 760 -4.57 -27.43 -23.36
N GLN A 761 -5.03 -26.34 -23.98
CA GLN A 761 -6.15 -26.35 -24.93
C GLN A 761 -5.77 -26.85 -26.32
N LYS A 762 -4.48 -26.78 -26.68
CA LYS A 762 -3.99 -27.13 -28.01
C LYS A 762 -3.24 -28.45 -28.06
N ASP A 763 -2.68 -28.89 -26.94
CA ASP A 763 -1.81 -30.07 -26.88
C ASP A 763 -1.79 -30.65 -25.46
N TYR A 764 -2.43 -31.80 -25.28
CA TYR A 764 -2.52 -32.50 -24.00
C TYR A 764 -1.20 -33.16 -23.59
N SER A 765 -0.27 -33.40 -24.54
CA SER A 765 1.06 -33.95 -24.25
C SER A 765 1.93 -32.99 -23.43
N LYS A 766 1.51 -31.74 -23.26
CA LYS A 766 2.23 -30.70 -22.50
C LYS A 766 1.94 -30.70 -21.01
N LYS A 767 0.94 -31.46 -20.53
CA LYS A 767 0.63 -31.57 -19.09
C LYS A 767 1.73 -32.33 -18.36
N THR A 768 1.90 -32.03 -17.08
CA THR A 768 2.58 -32.95 -16.15
C THR A 768 1.77 -34.23 -16.04
N ASP A 769 2.44 -35.37 -16.12
CA ASP A 769 1.80 -36.67 -15.92
C ASP A 769 2.24 -37.24 -14.57
N GLU A 770 1.22 -37.47 -13.73
CA GLU A 770 1.35 -37.95 -12.35
C GLU A 770 1.88 -39.39 -12.28
N ASN A 771 1.79 -40.15 -13.38
CA ASN A 771 2.15 -41.57 -13.43
C ASN A 771 3.56 -41.83 -13.98
N VAL A 772 4.28 -40.79 -14.40
CA VAL A 772 5.63 -40.92 -14.98
C VAL A 772 6.63 -40.05 -14.25
N GLY A 773 7.87 -40.53 -14.11
CA GLY A 773 8.95 -39.75 -13.48
C GLY A 773 9.34 -38.55 -14.34
N CYS A 774 9.68 -38.78 -15.61
CA CYS A 774 10.11 -37.76 -16.56
C CYS A 774 8.98 -37.38 -17.53
N ASP A 775 8.70 -36.08 -17.68
CA ASP A 775 7.65 -35.58 -18.56
C ASP A 775 8.03 -35.64 -20.07
N LEU A 776 9.25 -36.04 -20.42
CA LEU A 776 9.70 -36.29 -21.81
C LEU A 776 9.44 -37.74 -22.26
N MET A 777 8.25 -38.29 -22.01
CA MET A 777 7.95 -39.72 -22.19
C MET A 777 8.47 -40.34 -23.50
N GLU A 778 8.24 -39.72 -24.65
CA GLU A 778 8.61 -40.27 -25.97
C GLU A 778 10.06 -40.00 -26.38
N ALA A 779 10.69 -38.96 -25.82
CA ALA A 779 12.05 -38.53 -26.17
C ALA A 779 13.10 -38.94 -25.12
N CYS A 780 12.66 -39.42 -23.96
CA CYS A 780 13.53 -39.79 -22.86
C CYS A 780 14.16 -41.18 -23.11
N GLN A 781 15.45 -41.19 -23.43
CA GLN A 781 16.24 -42.42 -23.62
C GLN A 781 16.90 -42.93 -22.32
N CYS A 782 16.57 -42.34 -21.16
CA CYS A 782 17.14 -42.76 -19.89
C CYS A 782 16.57 -44.11 -19.45
N THR A 783 17.44 -45.12 -19.26
CA THR A 783 17.07 -46.38 -18.62
C THR A 783 16.91 -46.20 -17.11
N TYR A 784 16.16 -47.10 -16.45
CA TYR A 784 16.02 -47.23 -14.98
C TYR A 784 17.36 -47.62 -14.30
N SER A 785 18.46 -46.95 -14.65
CA SER A 785 19.75 -47.09 -13.98
C SER A 785 19.90 -45.99 -12.92
N SER A 786 20.55 -46.35 -11.82
CA SER A 786 20.63 -45.64 -10.53
C SER A 786 21.34 -44.28 -10.52
N SER A 787 21.56 -43.63 -11.67
CA SER A 787 22.30 -42.36 -11.78
C SER A 787 21.50 -41.15 -12.28
N ASN A 788 20.24 -41.30 -12.70
CA ASN A 788 19.48 -40.18 -13.28
C ASN A 788 18.54 -39.51 -12.26
N LYS A 789 19.07 -38.56 -11.49
CA LYS A 789 18.28 -37.73 -10.56
C LYS A 789 17.17 -36.98 -11.31
N LEU A 790 15.94 -37.04 -10.79
CA LEU A 790 14.81 -36.25 -11.28
C LEU A 790 14.86 -34.83 -10.70
N LYS A 791 14.48 -33.86 -11.52
CA LYS A 791 14.46 -32.44 -11.15
C LYS A 791 13.14 -31.80 -11.57
N ARG A 792 12.42 -31.24 -10.59
CA ARG A 792 11.26 -30.37 -10.82
C ARG A 792 11.74 -28.96 -11.16
N LEU A 793 11.24 -28.42 -12.27
CA LEU A 793 11.49 -27.03 -12.67
C LEU A 793 10.49 -26.06 -12.05
N ALA A 794 10.75 -24.75 -12.13
CA ALA A 794 9.83 -23.70 -11.67
C ALA A 794 8.48 -23.70 -12.43
N CYS A 795 8.45 -24.25 -13.64
CA CYS A 795 7.20 -24.46 -14.39
C CYS A 795 6.40 -25.66 -13.88
N PHE A 796 6.95 -26.45 -12.96
CA PHE A 796 6.43 -27.70 -12.39
C PHE A 796 6.50 -28.95 -13.27
N HIS A 797 7.13 -28.87 -14.44
CA HIS A 797 7.56 -30.08 -15.15
C HIS A 797 8.75 -30.74 -14.45
N VAL A 798 8.81 -32.07 -14.50
CA VAL A 798 9.86 -32.89 -13.93
C VAL A 798 10.60 -33.63 -15.03
N PHE A 799 11.93 -33.53 -15.04
CA PHE A 799 12.79 -34.19 -16.03
C PHE A 799 13.98 -34.85 -15.35
N HIS A 800 14.59 -35.85 -15.99
CA HIS A 800 15.94 -36.28 -15.60
C HIS A 800 16.94 -35.14 -15.87
N GLU A 801 17.97 -35.01 -15.03
CA GLU A 801 19.02 -34.00 -15.23
C GLU A 801 19.66 -34.10 -16.62
N LYS A 802 19.96 -35.32 -17.10
CA LYS A 802 20.48 -35.57 -18.45
C LYS A 802 19.52 -35.07 -19.56
N CYS A 803 18.23 -35.38 -19.46
CA CYS A 803 17.23 -34.91 -20.42
C CYS A 803 17.11 -33.38 -20.43
N LEU A 804 17.38 -32.73 -19.30
CA LEU A 804 17.38 -31.28 -19.19
C LEU A 804 18.64 -30.68 -19.83
N GLU A 805 19.82 -31.30 -19.66
CA GLU A 805 21.08 -30.90 -20.31
C GLU A 805 21.00 -30.95 -21.83
N GLU A 806 20.42 -32.03 -22.38
CA GLU A 806 20.16 -32.18 -23.82
C GLU A 806 19.24 -31.07 -24.39
N ASN A 807 18.45 -30.41 -23.53
CA ASN A 807 17.58 -29.28 -23.88
C ASN A 807 18.15 -27.91 -23.45
N GLU A 808 19.48 -27.81 -23.30
CA GLU A 808 20.19 -26.59 -22.86
C GLU A 808 19.71 -26.05 -21.50
N GLY A 809 19.25 -26.92 -20.60
CA GLY A 809 18.79 -26.51 -19.28
C GLY A 809 17.37 -25.94 -19.25
N ARG A 810 16.60 -25.99 -20.34
CA ARG A 810 15.29 -25.35 -20.48
C ARG A 810 14.16 -26.37 -20.51
N CYS A 811 12.96 -25.97 -20.09
CA CYS A 811 11.76 -26.78 -20.28
C CYS A 811 11.32 -26.76 -21.76
N PRO A 812 11.40 -27.87 -22.52
CA PRO A 812 11.00 -27.89 -23.94
C PRO A 812 9.49 -27.67 -24.12
N LYS A 813 8.67 -28.14 -23.17
CA LYS A 813 7.20 -28.01 -23.23
C LYS A 813 6.74 -26.55 -23.09
N CYS A 814 7.25 -25.84 -22.08
CA CYS A 814 6.88 -24.45 -21.82
C CYS A 814 7.53 -23.44 -22.78
N THR A 815 8.76 -23.71 -23.24
CA THR A 815 9.50 -22.77 -24.11
C THR A 815 8.72 -22.48 -25.40
N SER A 816 8.21 -23.53 -26.07
CA SER A 816 7.42 -23.37 -27.31
C SER A 816 6.16 -22.52 -27.11
N PHE A 817 5.45 -22.74 -25.99
CA PHE A 817 4.25 -21.98 -25.64
C PHE A 817 4.57 -20.50 -25.39
N LEU A 818 5.59 -20.22 -24.57
CA LEU A 818 5.99 -18.85 -24.27
C LEU A 818 6.45 -18.11 -25.53
N MET A 819 7.24 -18.75 -26.41
CA MET A 819 7.67 -18.14 -27.68
C MET A 819 6.48 -17.73 -28.56
N SER A 820 5.47 -18.60 -28.68
CA SER A 820 4.26 -18.26 -29.44
C SER A 820 3.48 -17.11 -28.78
N LYS A 821 3.33 -17.15 -27.45
CA LYS A 821 2.58 -16.13 -26.71
C LYS A 821 3.30 -14.77 -26.74
N THR A 822 4.60 -14.70 -26.52
CA THR A 822 5.35 -13.44 -26.58
C THR A 822 5.38 -12.86 -27.99
N ALA A 823 5.40 -13.68 -29.04
CA ALA A 823 5.26 -13.20 -30.41
C ALA A 823 3.89 -12.52 -30.63
N GLN A 824 2.80 -13.10 -30.10
CA GLN A 824 1.47 -12.47 -30.14
C GLN A 824 1.43 -11.16 -29.34
N LEU A 825 2.01 -11.15 -28.13
CA LEU A 825 2.08 -9.94 -27.30
C LEU A 825 2.87 -8.83 -27.98
N THR A 826 4.02 -9.18 -28.57
CA THR A 826 4.90 -8.27 -29.34
C THR A 826 4.12 -7.61 -30.48
N LYS A 827 3.46 -8.43 -31.31
CA LYS A 827 2.65 -7.93 -32.43
C LYS A 827 1.54 -7.01 -31.94
N SER A 828 0.74 -7.48 -30.99
CA SER A 828 -0.41 -6.72 -30.46
C SER A 828 0.00 -5.42 -29.76
N PHE A 829 1.16 -5.40 -29.11
CA PHE A 829 1.68 -4.20 -28.46
C PHE A 829 2.16 -3.16 -29.49
N ASN A 830 3.00 -3.58 -30.44
CA ASN A 830 3.56 -2.69 -31.45
C ASN A 830 2.47 -2.07 -32.35
N GLU A 831 1.46 -2.86 -32.72
CA GLU A 831 0.27 -2.37 -33.44
C GLU A 831 -0.55 -1.38 -32.58
N GLY A 832 -0.71 -1.66 -31.28
CA GLY A 832 -1.47 -0.81 -30.35
C GLY A 832 -0.84 0.56 -30.10
N LEU A 833 0.49 0.66 -30.17
CA LEU A 833 1.21 1.95 -30.09
C LEU A 833 0.91 2.84 -31.31
N LEU A 834 0.73 2.26 -32.49
CA LEU A 834 0.50 3.03 -33.72
C LEU A 834 -0.99 3.20 -34.07
N SER A 835 -1.90 2.44 -33.45
CA SER A 835 -3.33 2.54 -33.73
C SER A 835 -3.94 3.90 -33.32
N THR A 836 -4.88 4.41 -34.12
CA THR A 836 -5.66 5.63 -33.83
C THR A 836 -6.88 5.40 -32.93
N SER A 837 -7.28 4.14 -32.71
CA SER A 837 -8.43 3.80 -31.87
C SER A 837 -8.13 3.99 -30.38
N SER A 838 -9.03 4.71 -29.71
CA SER A 838 -9.20 4.67 -28.26
C SER A 838 -9.95 3.39 -27.86
N SER A 839 -9.49 2.70 -26.80
CA SER A 839 -10.15 1.64 -25.97
C SER A 839 -9.56 0.22 -26.09
N PRO A 840 -9.68 -0.67 -25.07
CA PRO A 840 -10.88 -0.93 -24.24
C PRO A 840 -10.99 -0.11 -22.96
N GLY A 841 -12.23 0.20 -22.60
CA GLY A 841 -12.60 0.99 -21.43
C GLY A 841 -12.06 0.45 -20.12
N VAL A 842 -11.65 1.39 -19.26
CA VAL A 842 -11.49 1.19 -17.83
C VAL A 842 -12.86 0.82 -17.29
N SER A 843 -13.02 -0.41 -16.81
CA SER A 843 -14.21 -0.82 -16.07
C SER A 843 -14.42 0.13 -14.88
N GLU A 844 -15.59 0.75 -14.81
CA GLU A 844 -16.05 1.50 -13.65
C GLU A 844 -16.08 0.58 -12.42
N GLU A 845 -15.07 0.69 -11.55
CA GLU A 845 -15.17 0.14 -10.21
C GLU A 845 -15.98 1.11 -9.33
N SER A 846 -17.11 0.61 -8.83
CA SER A 846 -17.99 1.31 -7.89
C SER A 846 -17.30 1.56 -6.54
N MET A 847 -17.38 2.82 -6.09
CA MET A 847 -16.83 3.35 -4.84
C MET A 847 -17.84 3.23 -3.70
N PRO A 848 -17.42 2.91 -2.46
CA PRO A 848 -17.71 3.85 -1.36
C PRO A 848 -16.70 3.90 -0.18
N SER A 849 -16.76 5.08 0.50
CA SER A 849 -16.41 5.44 1.90
C SER A 849 -15.24 4.74 2.62
N ASP A 850 -14.11 5.46 2.78
CA ASP A 850 -13.14 5.21 3.85
C ASP A 850 -13.64 5.94 5.12
N ALA A 851 -14.06 5.18 6.13
CA ALA A 851 -14.35 5.67 7.46
C ALA A 851 -13.83 4.70 8.52
N SER A 852 -13.40 5.33 9.61
CA SER A 852 -12.98 4.83 10.93
C SER A 852 -11.66 4.05 11.04
N LEU A 853 -10.77 4.74 11.75
CA LEU A 853 -9.84 4.21 12.73
C LEU A 853 -10.53 3.16 13.59
N ASP A 854 -9.89 2.01 13.79
CA ASP A 854 -9.97 1.29 15.06
C ASP A 854 -8.60 0.70 15.37
N ASP A 855 -8.29 0.80 16.65
CA ASP A 855 -7.10 0.37 17.36
C ASP A 855 -7.54 -0.84 18.19
N ASP A 856 -7.04 -2.03 17.84
CA ASP A 856 -7.24 -3.22 18.65
C ASP A 856 -5.88 -3.68 19.16
N SER A 857 -5.60 -3.37 20.43
CA SER A 857 -4.72 -4.20 21.25
C SER A 857 -5.60 -5.16 22.05
N VAL A 858 -5.60 -6.42 21.63
CA VAL A 858 -6.11 -7.51 22.46
C VAL A 858 -4.93 -8.45 22.73
N THR A 859 -4.59 -8.60 24.00
CA THR A 859 -3.74 -9.69 24.49
C THR A 859 -4.66 -10.83 24.90
N HIS A 860 -4.53 -11.99 24.24
CA HIS A 860 -5.14 -13.24 24.67
C HIS A 860 -4.04 -14.21 25.13
N ASN A 861 -4.28 -14.86 26.27
CA ASN A 861 -3.44 -15.94 26.80
C ASN A 861 -3.74 -17.22 26.01
N ASN A 862 -2.82 -17.60 25.14
CA ASN A 862 -2.77 -18.89 24.46
C ASN A 862 -1.68 -19.78 25.10
N PRO A 863 -1.92 -21.07 25.37
CA PRO A 863 -0.85 -21.98 25.78
C PRO A 863 0.36 -22.09 24.82
N LYS A 864 0.26 -21.62 23.57
CA LYS A 864 1.35 -21.57 22.58
C LYS A 864 1.70 -20.11 22.22
N ASP A 865 2.67 -19.53 22.93
CA ASP A 865 3.17 -18.16 22.73
C ASP A 865 4.34 -18.08 21.72
N SER A 866 4.81 -16.87 21.39
CA SER A 866 5.95 -16.63 20.47
C SER A 866 7.16 -17.58 20.70
N PRO A 867 7.62 -17.84 21.96
CA PRO A 867 8.75 -18.73 22.23
C PRO A 867 8.52 -20.21 21.86
N TYR A 868 7.28 -20.68 21.84
CA TYR A 868 6.97 -22.06 21.46
C TYR A 868 7.28 -22.30 19.98
N TYR A 869 6.96 -21.34 19.10
CA TYR A 869 7.19 -21.49 17.66
C TYR A 869 8.66 -21.42 17.25
N THR A 870 9.53 -20.97 18.14
CA THR A 870 10.99 -20.99 17.98
C THR A 870 11.65 -22.16 18.70
N SER A 871 10.89 -23.02 19.39
CA SER A 871 11.42 -24.11 20.21
C SER A 871 11.66 -25.41 19.42
N GLU A 872 12.44 -26.32 20.00
CA GLU A 872 12.58 -27.70 19.48
C GLU A 872 11.28 -28.51 19.56
N GLU A 873 10.40 -28.19 20.53
CA GLU A 873 9.13 -28.90 20.72
C GLU A 873 8.25 -28.75 19.48
N TRP A 874 8.15 -27.53 18.93
CA TRP A 874 7.47 -27.28 17.66
C TRP A 874 8.08 -28.08 16.50
N GLN A 875 9.41 -28.16 16.42
CA GLN A 875 10.10 -28.93 15.38
C GLN A 875 9.74 -30.42 15.46
N ARG A 876 9.68 -30.98 16.67
CA ARG A 876 9.28 -32.38 16.91
C ARG A 876 7.82 -32.63 16.56
N GLU A 877 6.91 -31.71 16.91
CA GLU A 877 5.49 -31.81 16.60
C GLU A 877 5.24 -31.92 15.09
N ILE A 878 5.89 -31.08 14.28
CA ILE A 878 5.77 -31.15 12.82
C ILE A 878 6.25 -32.51 12.30
N ILE A 879 7.40 -33.00 12.77
CA ILE A 879 7.98 -34.28 12.32
C ILE A 879 7.01 -35.42 12.63
N LEU A 880 6.47 -35.47 13.86
CA LEU A 880 5.51 -36.49 14.27
C LEU A 880 4.25 -36.48 13.40
N MET A 881 3.67 -35.31 13.14
CA MET A 881 2.49 -35.18 12.27
C MET A 881 2.74 -35.64 10.83
N LEU A 882 3.92 -35.34 10.28
CA LEU A 882 4.29 -35.78 8.93
C LEU A 882 4.59 -37.28 8.87
N LEU A 883 5.20 -37.86 9.91
CA LEU A 883 5.45 -39.30 10.00
C LEU A 883 4.15 -40.10 10.14
N SER A 884 3.19 -39.62 10.94
CA SER A 884 1.90 -40.29 11.15
C SER A 884 0.97 -40.25 9.93
N THR A 885 1.34 -39.53 8.87
CA THR A 885 0.52 -39.37 7.68
C THR A 885 0.98 -40.32 6.57
N GLN A 886 0.15 -41.33 6.29
CA GLN A 886 0.35 -42.32 5.22
C GLN A 886 -0.04 -41.72 3.85
N PHE A 887 0.83 -41.86 2.85
CA PHE A 887 0.49 -41.59 1.45
C PHE A 887 -0.41 -42.70 0.94
N MET A 888 -1.65 -42.38 0.58
CA MET A 888 -2.51 -43.32 -0.15
C MET A 888 -2.05 -43.38 -1.62
N TYR A 889 -0.96 -44.08 -1.90
CA TYR A 889 -0.70 -44.54 -3.27
C TYR A 889 -1.79 -45.55 -3.62
N THR A 890 -2.66 -45.20 -4.58
CA THR A 890 -3.72 -46.10 -5.02
C THR A 890 -3.13 -47.20 -5.89
N SER A 891 -2.72 -48.30 -5.27
CA SER A 891 -2.99 -49.64 -5.81
C SER A 891 -4.17 -50.20 -5.02
N HIS A 892 -5.20 -50.65 -5.74
CA HIS A 892 -6.48 -51.20 -5.27
C HIS A 892 -6.49 -51.83 -3.87
N HIS A 893 -7.37 -51.35 -2.98
CA HIS A 893 -8.49 -52.08 -2.34
C HIS A 893 -9.00 -51.40 -1.05
N ASN A 894 -10.33 -51.31 -0.99
CA ASN A 894 -11.24 -51.25 0.17
C ASN A 894 -11.45 -49.97 1.04
N ASN A 895 -12.74 -49.59 0.96
CA ASN A 895 -13.69 -48.76 1.71
C ASN A 895 -13.69 -48.88 3.28
N PRO A 896 -14.54 -48.13 4.02
CA PRO A 896 -14.26 -46.83 4.65
C PRO A 896 -14.57 -46.88 6.17
N VAL A 897 -14.76 -45.72 6.78
CA VAL A 897 -15.32 -45.44 8.12
C VAL A 897 -14.29 -45.18 9.22
N VAL A 898 -14.60 -44.13 9.98
CA VAL A 898 -13.95 -43.61 11.19
C VAL A 898 -12.81 -42.62 10.95
N LEU A 899 -13.15 -41.38 10.56
CA LEU A 899 -12.41 -40.19 11.02
C LEU A 899 -13.21 -38.88 10.84
N LEU A 900 -14.49 -38.90 11.23
CA LEU A 900 -15.40 -37.75 11.12
C LEU A 900 -15.92 -37.24 12.48
N LEU A 901 -15.31 -37.65 13.59
CA LEU A 901 -15.79 -37.28 14.94
C LEU A 901 -14.74 -36.71 15.90
N GLN A 902 -13.51 -36.39 15.47
CA GLN A 902 -12.48 -35.88 16.41
C GLN A 902 -11.86 -34.51 16.06
N ILE A 903 -12.25 -33.85 14.96
CA ILE A 903 -11.64 -32.56 14.55
C ILE A 903 -12.56 -31.34 14.80
N VAL A 904 -13.81 -31.53 15.21
CA VAL A 904 -14.72 -30.40 15.54
C VAL A 904 -14.55 -29.90 16.99
N GLN A 905 -13.73 -30.56 17.82
CA GLN A 905 -13.65 -30.26 19.27
C GLN A 905 -12.34 -29.62 19.76
N LEU A 906 -11.35 -29.31 18.92
CA LEU A 906 -10.04 -28.85 19.40
C LEU A 906 -9.48 -27.53 18.83
N SER A 907 -10.22 -26.75 18.03
CA SER A 907 -9.70 -25.47 17.50
C SER A 907 -10.61 -24.26 17.72
N ASN A 908 -11.32 -24.21 18.86
CA ASN A 908 -12.06 -23.01 19.30
C ASN A 908 -11.63 -22.44 20.65
N ASN A 909 -10.49 -22.87 21.17
CA ASN A 909 -9.81 -22.15 22.25
C ASN A 909 -8.36 -22.03 21.83
N GLN A 910 -8.02 -20.95 21.13
CA GLN A 910 -6.73 -20.28 21.21
C GLN A 910 -6.61 -19.17 20.13
N PHE A 911 -7.43 -18.11 20.21
CA PHE A 911 -7.03 -16.72 19.96
C PHE A 911 -8.12 -15.73 20.33
#